data_AF-A0A942L453-F1
#
_entry.id   AF-A0A942L453-F1
#
_cell.length_a   1.000
_cell.length_b   1.000
_cell.length_c   1.000
_cell.angle_alpha   90.00
_cell.angle_beta   90.00
_cell.angle_gamma   90.00
#
_symmetry.space_group_name_H-M   'P 1'
#
loop_
_entity.id
_entity.type
_entity.pdbx_description
1 polymer ?
#
loop_
_entity_poly.entity_id
_entity_poly.type
_entity_poly.pdbx_seq_one_letter_code
_entity_poly.pdbx_strand_id
1 'polypeptide(L)'
;MDVDFNKLNPKDYILIKGAKLHNLKNIDVAIPRNKFVVITGLSGSGKSSLAFDTLYAEGQRRYIESLSSYARQFLGKLSKPKVDYIKGISPAIAIEQKVNATNPRSTVGTATEIYDYLKLFYARIGKTFTADTHEEVKKNTVSDVIDFIKLQKENEKFLLLAPIQVCQKKQLDKLVKIIAHQGFSRLKVNNTVVRIEDYAPVENDEVFIVVDRIVVQHHEDFYYRLADAVQVAFNEGNGKCFIENISSNAITSFSTSFEHNGKTYVEPSIHLFSFNNPYGACPTCEGYGNIIGIDEELVIPNTSLSINEDAIVPFKSDSFNHFKEQLILHASKYEIPIHKPWFQLTEEQKELIWEGTKHFEGINAFFKHLEEKSYKIQYRVMLSRYRGKTKCPVCTGKRLRKEAAYVKINGKSILDLVELPLSELINFTSNLILNDYELGVSKRLLTEINTRLEFLTTIGLGYLSLNRNANTLSGGESQRINIATSLGSSLVGSMYILDEPSIGLHAKDTEKLIELLKKLRDIGNTVIVVEHDEELIKAADYIIDIGPEAGIFGGKLIAQGNYETLLQSNSLTAQYLNGSLKIALPKQRRSSKNFIEIIGARHHNLKNINVKFPLNSLCVVTGVSGSGKSTLVKNILYPALIKKLNGNSLKIGEFTELKGSFQLIKQIEFVDQNPIGRSSRSNPVTYIKAYDDIRNLYANLQLATVRNYKAKHFSFNVDAGRCNACKGDGEVTVEMQFMADVHMTCEVCNGKRFQKEILDVKFNNKSIVDILEMSVDEAIDFFKQHKEPKIAQKLIPLQDVGLGYVQLGQSSSTLSGGEAQRIKLASFLIKGTTTDKTLFIFDEPTTGLHFHDINKLLKSFNALIEKGHSLIVVEHNLDLIKSADYIIDLGINGGKEGGNLIFEGTPEDLIKNPVSYTAFYLKDKITS
;
A
#
# COMPACT_ATOMS: atom_id res chain seq x y z
N MET A 1 -37.84 1.80 22.22
CA MET A 1 -38.57 2.82 21.43
C MET A 1 -38.74 2.23 20.04
N ASP A 2 -39.96 1.89 19.65
CA ASP A 2 -40.24 1.24 18.37
C ASP A 2 -40.48 2.29 17.29
N VAL A 3 -39.61 2.33 16.29
CA VAL A 3 -39.81 3.15 15.10
C VAL A 3 -40.88 2.48 14.25
N ASP A 4 -41.99 3.18 13.98
CA ASP A 4 -43.09 2.67 13.16
C ASP A 4 -42.64 2.56 11.69
N PHE A 5 -42.15 1.38 11.33
CA PHE A 5 -41.61 1.05 10.00
C PHE A 5 -42.54 1.38 8.84
N ASN A 6 -43.86 1.33 9.07
CA ASN A 6 -44.86 1.54 8.02
C ASN A 6 -45.06 3.03 7.69
N LYS A 7 -44.63 3.94 8.57
CA LYS A 7 -44.73 5.40 8.35
C LYS A 7 -43.49 6.00 7.69
N LEU A 8 -42.38 5.24 7.61
CA LEU A 8 -41.13 5.73 7.04
C LEU A 8 -41.15 5.69 5.51
N ASN A 9 -40.70 6.78 4.89
CA ASN A 9 -40.62 6.91 3.45
C ASN A 9 -39.32 6.27 2.89
N PRO A 10 -39.40 5.32 1.94
CA PRO A 10 -38.24 4.71 1.29
C PRO A 10 -37.36 5.68 0.49
N LYS A 11 -37.84 6.91 0.21
CA LYS A 11 -37.01 7.95 -0.41
C LYS A 11 -36.02 8.55 0.56
N ASP A 12 -36.36 8.60 1.85
CA ASP A 12 -35.59 9.25 2.91
C ASP A 12 -34.81 8.21 3.76
N TYR A 13 -35.28 6.96 3.77
CA TYR A 13 -34.68 5.85 4.53
C TYR A 13 -34.43 4.62 3.66
N ILE A 14 -33.34 3.92 3.95
CA ILE A 14 -33.12 2.53 3.56
C ILE A 14 -33.81 1.66 4.61
N LEU A 15 -34.83 0.92 4.18
CA LEU A 15 -35.66 0.11 5.06
C LEU A 15 -35.35 -1.36 4.85
N ILE A 16 -34.78 -2.00 5.87
CA ILE A 16 -34.46 -3.42 5.91
C ILE A 16 -35.51 -4.11 6.78
N LYS A 17 -36.22 -5.08 6.22
CA LYS A 17 -37.17 -5.90 6.97
C LYS A 17 -36.74 -7.35 7.02
N GLY A 18 -36.75 -7.92 8.22
CA GLY A 18 -36.54 -9.32 8.50
C GLY A 18 -35.17 -9.86 8.11
N ALA A 19 -34.09 -9.16 8.48
CA ALA A 19 -32.74 -9.64 8.23
C ALA A 19 -32.38 -10.84 9.13
N LYS A 20 -32.03 -11.96 8.49
CA LYS A 20 -31.81 -13.30 9.08
C LYS A 20 -30.47 -13.92 8.70
N LEU A 21 -29.56 -13.13 8.13
CA LEU A 21 -28.26 -13.65 7.69
C LEU A 21 -27.36 -13.93 8.91
N HIS A 22 -26.63 -15.04 8.88
CA HIS A 22 -25.79 -15.51 10.00
C HIS A 22 -26.55 -15.58 11.33
N ASN A 23 -26.17 -14.76 12.31
CA ASN A 23 -26.76 -14.72 13.64
C ASN A 23 -27.88 -13.67 13.81
N LEU A 24 -28.20 -12.89 12.77
CA LEU A 24 -29.25 -11.86 12.81
C LEU A 24 -30.62 -12.48 13.11
N LYS A 25 -31.34 -11.93 14.10
CA LYS A 25 -32.57 -12.49 14.67
C LYS A 25 -33.82 -11.86 14.06
N ASN A 26 -33.95 -11.89 12.73
CA ASN A 26 -35.08 -11.31 11.99
C ASN A 26 -35.26 -9.82 12.33
N ILE A 27 -34.19 -9.04 12.20
CA ILE A 27 -34.18 -7.63 12.63
C ILE A 27 -34.74 -6.72 11.54
N ASP A 28 -35.44 -5.68 12.00
CA ASP A 28 -35.94 -4.59 11.18
C ASP A 28 -35.09 -3.34 11.48
N VAL A 29 -34.39 -2.82 10.47
CA VAL A 29 -33.49 -1.66 10.62
C VAL A 29 -33.79 -0.55 9.60
N ALA A 30 -33.94 0.68 10.10
CA ALA A 30 -34.21 1.87 9.29
C ALA A 30 -32.97 2.77 9.30
N ILE A 31 -32.39 3.00 8.13
CA ILE A 31 -31.15 3.78 7.97
C ILE A 31 -31.47 5.07 7.22
N PRO A 32 -31.27 6.26 7.82
CA PRO A 32 -31.51 7.50 7.12
C PRO A 32 -30.52 7.70 5.97
N ARG A 33 -31.01 8.17 4.82
CA ARG A 33 -30.17 8.48 3.66
C ARG A 33 -29.47 9.83 3.84
N ASN A 34 -28.34 9.99 3.15
CA ASN A 34 -27.52 11.21 3.18
C ASN A 34 -27.04 11.58 4.59
N LYS A 35 -26.86 10.57 5.45
CA LYS A 35 -26.37 10.71 6.82
C LYS A 35 -25.10 9.89 7.01
N PHE A 36 -24.31 10.31 8.00
CA PHE A 36 -23.19 9.56 8.53
C PHE A 36 -23.71 8.62 9.63
N VAL A 37 -23.76 7.33 9.32
CA VAL A 37 -24.36 6.29 10.16
C VAL A 37 -23.26 5.37 10.68
N VAL A 38 -23.24 5.12 11.99
CA VAL A 38 -22.32 4.17 12.61
C VAL A 38 -23.07 2.93 13.10
N ILE A 39 -22.60 1.75 12.71
CA ILE A 39 -23.06 0.46 13.23
C ILE A 39 -22.05 -0.02 14.27
N THR A 40 -22.49 -0.16 15.51
CA THR A 40 -21.63 -0.54 16.64
C THR A 40 -22.19 -1.76 17.40
N GLY A 41 -21.44 -2.23 18.40
CA GLY A 41 -21.75 -3.43 19.19
C GLY A 41 -20.58 -4.42 19.30
N LEU A 42 -20.69 -5.47 20.11
CA LEU A 42 -19.59 -6.41 20.38
C LEU A 42 -18.99 -7.09 19.14
N SER A 43 -17.73 -7.55 19.24
CA SER A 43 -17.12 -8.40 18.20
C SER A 43 -17.98 -9.66 18.01
N GLY A 44 -18.38 -9.97 16.77
CA GLY A 44 -19.30 -11.07 16.48
C GLY A 44 -20.79 -10.81 16.78
N SER A 45 -21.22 -9.58 17.09
CA SER A 45 -22.64 -9.28 17.36
C SER A 45 -23.56 -9.31 16.13
N GLY A 46 -23.00 -9.28 14.92
CA GLY A 46 -23.76 -9.29 13.65
C GLY A 46 -23.64 -8.01 12.81
N LYS A 47 -22.75 -7.08 13.18
CA LYS A 47 -22.51 -5.81 12.47
C LYS A 47 -22.14 -6.01 11.00
N SER A 48 -21.09 -6.78 10.74
CA SER A 48 -20.62 -7.05 9.37
C SER A 48 -21.64 -7.84 8.56
N SER A 49 -22.42 -8.72 9.22
CA SER A 49 -23.53 -9.42 8.57
C SER A 49 -24.66 -8.50 8.11
N LEU A 50 -24.92 -7.41 8.84
CA LEU A 50 -25.87 -6.38 8.41
C LEU A 50 -25.25 -5.46 7.34
N ALA A 51 -24.03 -4.98 7.55
CA ALA A 51 -23.38 -3.99 6.70
C ALA A 51 -22.89 -4.58 5.36
N PHE A 52 -22.09 -5.63 5.39
CA PHE A 52 -21.44 -6.19 4.20
C PHE A 52 -22.29 -7.29 3.57
N ASP A 53 -22.63 -8.31 4.34
CA ASP A 53 -23.28 -9.50 3.78
C ASP A 53 -24.75 -9.28 3.43
N THR A 54 -25.37 -8.21 3.95
CA THR A 54 -26.76 -7.83 3.66
C THR A 54 -26.85 -6.57 2.81
N LEU A 55 -26.41 -5.41 3.32
CA LEU A 55 -26.57 -4.12 2.63
C LEU A 55 -25.66 -3.99 1.40
N TYR A 56 -24.36 -4.19 1.56
CA TYR A 56 -23.42 -4.10 0.44
C TYR A 56 -23.75 -5.16 -0.61
N ALA A 57 -23.93 -6.42 -0.20
CA ALA A 57 -24.26 -7.51 -1.09
C ALA A 57 -25.53 -7.22 -1.93
N GLU A 58 -26.60 -6.71 -1.31
CA GLU A 58 -27.82 -6.39 -2.04
C GLU A 58 -27.66 -5.15 -2.93
N GLY A 59 -26.96 -4.11 -2.47
CA GLY A 59 -26.74 -2.88 -3.24
C GLY A 59 -25.87 -3.14 -4.47
N GLN A 60 -24.80 -3.93 -4.30
CA GLN A 60 -23.92 -4.36 -5.38
C GLN A 60 -24.67 -5.28 -6.36
N ARG A 61 -25.39 -6.30 -5.86
CA ARG A 61 -26.16 -7.23 -6.70
C ARG A 61 -27.15 -6.49 -7.58
N ARG A 62 -27.98 -5.60 -7.00
CA ARG A 62 -28.97 -4.83 -7.77
C ARG A 62 -28.33 -3.94 -8.83
N TYR A 63 -27.19 -3.33 -8.51
CA TYR A 63 -26.45 -2.51 -9.47
C TYR A 63 -25.92 -3.38 -10.63
N ILE A 64 -25.26 -4.50 -10.35
CA ILE A 64 -24.68 -5.36 -11.39
C ILE A 64 -25.78 -6.04 -12.24
N GLU A 65 -26.93 -6.42 -11.65
CA GLU A 65 -28.09 -6.94 -12.40
C GLU A 65 -28.65 -5.96 -13.44
N SER A 66 -28.34 -4.68 -13.30
CA SER A 66 -28.72 -3.62 -14.25
C SER A 66 -27.71 -3.44 -15.40
N LEU A 67 -26.47 -3.96 -15.29
CA LEU A 67 -25.41 -3.71 -16.26
C LEU A 67 -25.59 -4.47 -17.58
N SER A 68 -25.90 -5.77 -17.54
CA SER A 68 -26.11 -6.58 -18.75
C SER A 68 -27.00 -7.80 -18.50
N SER A 69 -27.63 -8.29 -19.58
CA SER A 69 -28.36 -9.56 -19.57
C SER A 69 -27.46 -10.75 -19.24
N TYR A 70 -26.20 -10.72 -19.69
CA TYR A 70 -25.17 -11.72 -19.36
C TYR A 70 -24.90 -11.76 -17.86
N ALA A 71 -24.56 -10.63 -17.23
CA ALA A 71 -24.28 -10.58 -15.80
C ALA A 71 -25.47 -11.10 -14.97
N ARG A 72 -26.70 -10.78 -15.38
CA ARG A 72 -27.92 -11.25 -14.72
C ARG A 72 -28.05 -12.79 -14.70
N GLN A 73 -27.63 -13.49 -15.75
CA GLN A 73 -27.67 -14.96 -15.79
C GLN A 73 -26.76 -15.62 -14.74
N PHE A 74 -25.60 -15.01 -14.46
CA PHE A 74 -24.65 -15.51 -13.46
C PHE A 74 -25.05 -15.10 -12.04
N LEU A 75 -25.47 -13.85 -11.84
CA LEU A 75 -25.90 -13.37 -10.52
C LEU A 75 -27.16 -14.05 -10.01
N GLY A 76 -28.03 -14.55 -10.90
CA GLY A 76 -29.19 -15.35 -10.51
C GLY A 76 -28.83 -16.62 -9.73
N LYS A 77 -27.57 -17.10 -9.84
CA LYS A 77 -27.06 -18.26 -9.09
C LYS A 77 -26.44 -17.89 -7.74
N LEU A 78 -26.19 -16.61 -7.48
CA LEU A 78 -25.70 -16.16 -6.17
C LEU A 78 -26.81 -16.29 -5.13
N SER A 79 -26.45 -16.71 -3.92
CA SER A 79 -27.38 -16.71 -2.80
C SER A 79 -27.80 -15.28 -2.48
N LYS A 80 -29.09 -14.98 -2.64
CA LYS A 80 -29.66 -13.71 -2.20
C LYS A 80 -29.52 -13.58 -0.68
N PRO A 81 -29.24 -12.37 -0.15
CA PRO A 81 -29.25 -12.14 1.29
C PRO A 81 -30.58 -12.58 1.90
N LYS A 82 -30.51 -13.19 3.09
CA LYS A 82 -31.71 -13.68 3.81
C LYS A 82 -32.44 -12.50 4.48
N VAL A 83 -33.24 -11.80 3.69
CA VAL A 83 -34.08 -10.67 4.10
C VAL A 83 -35.49 -10.83 3.53
N ASP A 84 -36.50 -10.31 4.23
CA ASP A 84 -37.87 -10.32 3.70
C ASP A 84 -38.00 -9.28 2.58
N TYR A 85 -37.53 -8.05 2.81
CA TYR A 85 -37.29 -7.07 1.75
C TYR A 85 -36.30 -5.97 2.17
N ILE A 86 -35.72 -5.31 1.16
CA ILE A 86 -34.99 -4.04 1.33
C ILE A 86 -35.53 -3.00 0.33
N LYS A 87 -35.96 -1.84 0.85
CA LYS A 87 -36.45 -0.68 0.06
C LYS A 87 -35.51 0.51 0.23
N GLY A 88 -35.41 1.36 -0.79
CA GLY A 88 -34.61 2.59 -0.74
C GLY A 88 -33.08 2.40 -0.88
N ILE A 89 -32.62 1.21 -1.27
CA ILE A 89 -31.18 0.90 -1.39
C ILE A 89 -30.53 1.64 -2.57
N SER A 90 -29.37 2.24 -2.31
CA SER A 90 -28.51 2.87 -3.31
C SER A 90 -27.43 1.89 -3.80
N PRO A 91 -26.78 2.14 -4.97
CA PRO A 91 -25.56 1.46 -5.35
C PRO A 91 -24.52 1.53 -4.22
N ALA A 92 -23.94 0.38 -3.88
CA ALA A 92 -23.09 0.24 -2.70
C ALA A 92 -21.61 0.11 -3.09
N ILE A 93 -20.75 0.80 -2.35
CA ILE A 93 -19.29 0.72 -2.46
C ILE A 93 -18.74 0.30 -1.10
N ALA A 94 -18.09 -0.86 -1.03
CA ALA A 94 -17.43 -1.34 0.17
C ALA A 94 -15.96 -0.90 0.21
N ILE A 95 -15.52 -0.42 1.37
CA ILE A 95 -14.12 -0.12 1.66
C ILE A 95 -13.67 -1.00 2.83
N GLU A 96 -13.17 -2.19 2.48
CA GLU A 96 -12.64 -3.20 3.42
C GLU A 96 -11.13 -3.04 3.65
N GLN A 97 -10.61 -3.68 4.71
CA GLN A 97 -9.18 -3.71 5.07
C GLN A 97 -8.33 -4.69 4.23
N LYS A 98 -8.93 -5.38 3.26
CA LYS A 98 -8.18 -6.31 2.42
C LYS A 98 -7.14 -5.55 1.61
N VAL A 99 -5.88 -5.97 1.71
CA VAL A 99 -4.79 -5.43 0.91
C VAL A 99 -5.09 -5.74 -0.56
N ASN A 100 -5.62 -4.74 -1.27
CA ASN A 100 -5.88 -4.83 -2.69
C ASN A 100 -4.57 -4.63 -3.46
N ALA A 101 -4.39 -5.46 -4.49
CA ALA A 101 -3.26 -5.53 -5.41
C ALA A 101 -2.03 -6.36 -4.96
N THR A 102 -2.03 -7.62 -5.38
CA THR A 102 -0.81 -8.45 -5.54
C THR A 102 0.05 -8.02 -6.74
N ASN A 103 -0.43 -7.08 -7.57
CA ASN A 103 0.25 -6.68 -8.80
C ASN A 103 1.50 -5.83 -8.48
N PRO A 104 2.71 -6.31 -8.80
CA PRO A 104 3.96 -5.60 -8.53
C PRO A 104 4.10 -4.26 -9.29
N ARG A 105 3.29 -4.01 -10.32
CA ARG A 105 3.28 -2.73 -11.06
C ARG A 105 2.40 -1.66 -10.41
N SER A 106 1.50 -2.01 -9.49
CA SER A 106 0.64 -1.03 -8.84
C SER A 106 1.40 -0.17 -7.83
N THR A 107 1.20 1.15 -7.88
CA THR A 107 1.74 2.13 -6.93
C THR A 107 0.62 2.95 -6.28
N VAL A 108 0.97 3.72 -5.25
CA VAL A 108 0.09 4.74 -4.67
C VAL A 108 -0.42 5.69 -5.76
N GLY A 109 0.44 6.13 -6.69
CA GLY A 109 0.04 7.02 -7.78
C GLY A 109 -0.95 6.41 -8.77
N THR A 110 -0.87 5.11 -9.05
CA THR A 110 -1.87 4.43 -9.91
C THR A 110 -3.15 4.12 -9.15
N ALA A 111 -3.05 3.75 -7.87
CA ALA A 111 -4.23 3.43 -7.04
C ALA A 111 -5.11 4.67 -6.80
N THR A 112 -4.49 5.85 -6.75
CA THR A 112 -5.17 7.14 -6.50
C THR A 112 -5.55 7.89 -7.77
N GLU A 113 -5.18 7.35 -8.95
CA GLU A 113 -5.29 7.97 -10.28
C GLU A 113 -4.50 9.29 -10.44
N ILE A 114 -3.81 9.77 -9.40
CA ILE A 114 -3.00 11.01 -9.46
C ILE A 114 -1.94 10.89 -10.55
N TYR A 115 -1.36 9.70 -10.73
CA TYR A 115 -0.38 9.46 -11.78
C TYR A 115 -1.00 9.59 -13.18
N ASP A 116 -2.27 9.24 -13.37
CA ASP A 116 -2.96 9.38 -14.66
C ASP A 116 -3.15 10.84 -15.03
N TYR A 117 -3.55 11.67 -14.05
CA TYR A 117 -3.61 13.13 -14.23
C TYR A 117 -2.23 13.75 -14.47
N LEU A 118 -1.19 13.28 -13.76
CA LEU A 118 0.18 13.77 -13.98
C LEU A 118 0.70 13.44 -15.38
N LYS A 119 0.44 12.23 -15.91
CA LYS A 119 0.79 11.88 -17.29
C LYS A 119 0.12 12.81 -18.30
N LEU A 120 -1.17 13.10 -18.10
CA LEU A 120 -1.91 14.05 -18.93
C LEU A 120 -1.33 15.46 -18.82
N PHE A 121 -1.01 15.91 -17.61
CA PHE A 121 -0.43 17.22 -17.35
C PHE A 121 0.92 17.39 -18.07
N TYR A 122 1.84 16.43 -17.91
CA TYR A 122 3.13 16.45 -18.60
C TYR A 122 3.02 16.28 -20.12
N ALA A 123 2.05 15.51 -20.62
CA ALA A 123 1.83 15.39 -22.06
C ALA A 123 1.25 16.66 -22.70
N ARG A 124 0.59 17.54 -21.92
CA ARG A 124 -0.05 18.75 -22.44
C ARG A 124 0.82 19.99 -22.35
N ILE A 125 1.52 20.19 -21.24
CA ILE A 125 2.31 21.43 -21.01
C ILE A 125 3.81 21.18 -20.81
N GLY A 126 4.25 19.92 -20.79
CA GLY A 126 5.64 19.57 -20.56
C GLY A 126 6.54 20.02 -21.72
N LYS A 127 7.64 20.69 -21.39
CA LYS A 127 8.66 21.14 -22.36
C LYS A 127 9.85 20.19 -22.32
N THR A 128 10.34 19.77 -23.48
CA THR A 128 11.49 18.87 -23.59
C THR A 128 12.77 19.69 -23.61
N PHE A 129 13.76 19.30 -22.81
CA PHE A 129 15.06 19.94 -22.76
C PHE A 129 16.16 18.97 -23.17
N THR A 130 17.22 19.50 -23.78
CA THR A 130 18.40 18.69 -24.08
C THR A 130 19.14 18.28 -22.81
N ALA A 131 19.76 17.09 -22.84
CA ALA A 131 20.58 16.59 -21.74
C ALA A 131 21.87 17.39 -21.57
N ASP A 132 22.47 17.84 -22.69
CA ASP A 132 23.81 18.43 -22.74
C ASP A 132 23.78 19.96 -22.55
N THR A 133 22.91 20.67 -23.27
CA THR A 133 22.85 22.15 -23.30
C THR A 133 21.73 22.75 -22.47
N HIS A 134 20.78 21.94 -21.98
CA HIS A 134 19.56 22.38 -21.29
C HIS A 134 18.71 23.39 -22.08
N GLU A 135 18.80 23.35 -23.40
CA GLU A 135 17.99 24.17 -24.30
C GLU A 135 16.66 23.47 -24.62
N GLU A 136 15.62 24.26 -24.87
CA GLU A 136 14.29 23.75 -25.18
C GLU A 136 14.25 23.17 -26.60
N VAL A 137 13.78 21.93 -26.69
CA VAL A 137 13.47 21.26 -27.95
C VAL A 137 12.03 21.60 -28.31
N LYS A 138 11.85 22.34 -29.40
CA LYS A 138 10.51 22.73 -29.91
C LYS A 138 10.41 22.46 -31.40
N LYS A 139 9.19 22.21 -31.87
CA LYS A 139 8.87 22.31 -33.29
C LYS A 139 8.61 23.77 -33.61
N ASN A 140 9.16 24.23 -34.72
CA ASN A 140 8.81 25.51 -35.28
C ASN A 140 7.64 25.36 -36.24
N THR A 141 6.67 26.24 -36.07
CA THR A 141 5.57 26.47 -36.99
C THR A 141 5.89 27.67 -37.87
N VAL A 142 5.09 27.87 -38.93
CA VAL A 142 5.17 29.07 -39.77
C VAL A 142 5.01 30.34 -38.91
N SER A 143 4.12 30.30 -37.91
CA SER A 143 3.91 31.42 -36.98
C SER A 143 5.17 31.76 -36.18
N ASP A 144 5.95 30.77 -35.71
CA ASP A 144 7.18 31.03 -34.96
C ASP A 144 8.23 31.80 -35.78
N VAL A 145 8.31 31.49 -37.08
CA VAL A 145 9.21 32.17 -38.02
C VAL A 145 8.76 33.60 -38.26
N ILE A 146 7.45 33.81 -38.42
CA ILE A 146 6.86 35.14 -38.56
C ILE A 146 7.08 35.96 -37.30
N ASP A 147 6.87 35.38 -36.12
CA ASP A 147 7.04 36.05 -34.84
C ASP A 147 8.52 36.41 -34.59
N PHE A 148 9.47 35.60 -35.06
CA PHE A 148 10.89 35.97 -35.07
C PHE A 148 11.15 37.22 -35.94
N ILE A 149 10.51 37.33 -37.11
CA ILE A 149 10.64 38.47 -38.02
C ILE A 149 9.94 39.72 -37.45
N LYS A 150 8.79 39.57 -36.78
CA LYS A 150 8.10 40.68 -36.09
C LYS A 150 8.98 41.38 -35.05
N LEU A 151 9.91 40.65 -34.44
CA LEU A 151 10.84 41.19 -33.43
C LEU A 151 12.04 41.95 -34.03
N GLN A 152 12.27 41.84 -35.34
CA GLN A 152 13.39 42.53 -36.02
C GLN A 152 13.05 43.97 -36.35
N LYS A 153 14.06 44.81 -36.60
CA LYS A 153 13.85 46.22 -36.94
C LYS A 153 13.34 46.39 -38.37
N GLU A 154 12.51 47.40 -38.58
CA GLU A 154 12.03 47.77 -39.90
C GLU A 154 13.19 48.07 -40.87
N ASN A 155 13.04 47.66 -42.14
CA ASN A 155 14.04 47.74 -43.21
C ASN A 155 15.28 46.83 -43.07
N GLU A 156 15.36 45.97 -42.06
CA GLU A 156 16.36 44.91 -42.07
C GLU A 156 16.14 43.92 -43.23
N LYS A 157 17.22 43.36 -43.76
CA LYS A 157 17.19 42.48 -44.93
C LYS A 157 17.61 41.08 -44.56
N PHE A 158 16.75 40.11 -44.88
CA PHE A 158 16.97 38.70 -44.62
C PHE A 158 16.83 37.85 -45.88
N LEU A 159 17.51 36.70 -45.88
CA LEU A 159 17.31 35.63 -46.86
C LEU A 159 16.54 34.49 -46.20
N LEU A 160 15.48 34.04 -46.85
CA LEU A 160 14.76 32.82 -46.50
C LEU A 160 15.34 31.67 -47.31
N LEU A 161 15.91 30.69 -46.61
CA LEU A 161 16.72 29.64 -47.18
C LEU A 161 16.14 28.25 -46.84
N ALA A 162 16.12 27.34 -47.82
CA ALA A 162 15.80 25.94 -47.63
C ALA A 162 17.02 25.06 -47.95
N PRO A 163 17.48 24.16 -47.06
CA PRO A 163 18.69 23.37 -47.27
C PRO A 163 18.48 22.25 -48.29
N ILE A 164 19.51 21.95 -49.09
CA ILE A 164 19.55 20.76 -49.94
C ILE A 164 20.52 19.75 -49.33
N GLN A 165 20.02 18.61 -48.85
CA GLN A 165 20.86 17.57 -48.25
C GLN A 165 21.25 16.49 -49.27
N VAL A 166 22.39 16.65 -49.94
CA VAL A 166 22.90 15.68 -50.93
C VAL A 166 24.42 15.60 -50.86
N CYS A 167 24.96 14.38 -50.73
CA CYS A 167 26.42 14.15 -50.65
C CYS A 167 27.09 13.82 -52.00
N GLN A 168 26.33 13.59 -53.07
CA GLN A 168 26.87 13.14 -54.37
C GLN A 168 26.59 14.14 -55.51
N LYS A 169 27.63 14.48 -56.28
CA LYS A 169 27.55 15.44 -57.41
C LYS A 169 26.49 15.09 -58.45
N LYS A 170 26.34 13.81 -58.82
CA LYS A 170 25.34 13.37 -59.82
C LYS A 170 23.90 13.57 -59.36
N GLN A 171 23.64 13.44 -58.06
CA GLN A 171 22.31 13.65 -57.49
C GLN A 171 22.01 15.14 -57.34
N LEU A 172 23.01 15.93 -56.97
CA LEU A 172 22.90 17.39 -56.86
C LEU A 172 22.56 18.03 -58.21
N ASP A 173 23.24 17.65 -59.30
CA ASP A 173 22.93 18.15 -60.66
C ASP A 173 21.49 17.85 -61.09
N LYS A 174 20.98 16.66 -60.76
CA LYS A 174 19.59 16.28 -61.07
C LYS A 174 18.58 17.10 -60.26
N LEU A 175 18.85 17.32 -58.97
CA LEU A 175 17.97 18.11 -58.09
C LEU A 175 17.95 19.59 -58.47
N VAL A 176 19.11 20.18 -58.80
CA VAL A 176 19.19 21.57 -59.27
C VAL A 176 18.35 21.79 -60.52
N LYS A 177 18.35 20.84 -61.48
CA LYS A 177 17.47 20.90 -62.66
C LYS A 177 15.99 20.83 -62.31
N ILE A 178 15.61 19.99 -61.34
CA ILE A 178 14.22 19.89 -60.86
C ILE A 178 13.78 21.19 -60.20
N ILE A 179 14.62 21.76 -59.34
CA ILE A 179 14.38 23.02 -58.63
C ILE A 179 14.25 24.20 -59.62
N ALA A 180 15.06 24.21 -60.69
CA ALA A 180 14.92 25.17 -61.79
C ALA A 180 13.55 25.05 -62.48
N HIS A 181 13.09 23.82 -62.77
CA HIS A 181 11.79 23.57 -63.37
C HIS A 181 10.61 23.94 -62.46
N GLN A 182 10.79 23.90 -61.13
CA GLN A 182 9.80 24.36 -60.16
C GLN A 182 9.71 25.90 -60.06
N GLY A 183 10.59 26.64 -60.74
CA GLY A 183 10.52 28.10 -60.85
C GLY A 183 11.42 28.89 -59.90
N PHE A 184 12.27 28.20 -59.12
CA PHE A 184 13.33 28.89 -58.36
C PHE A 184 14.40 29.42 -59.31
N SER A 185 15.04 30.54 -58.96
CA SER A 185 16.05 31.19 -59.83
C SER A 185 17.44 31.30 -59.21
N ARG A 186 17.57 31.11 -57.88
CA ARG A 186 18.79 31.39 -57.13
C ARG A 186 19.08 30.33 -56.07
N LEU A 187 20.37 30.06 -55.90
CA LEU A 187 20.92 29.22 -54.84
C LEU A 187 21.96 30.02 -54.05
N LYS A 188 22.12 29.67 -52.77
CA LYS A 188 23.25 30.09 -51.96
C LYS A 188 24.20 28.90 -51.83
N VAL A 189 25.44 29.06 -52.31
CA VAL A 189 26.48 28.03 -52.31
C VAL A 189 27.70 28.56 -51.57
N ASN A 190 28.14 27.88 -50.50
CA ASN A 190 29.34 28.22 -49.73
C ASN A 190 29.45 29.74 -49.42
N ASN A 191 28.35 30.35 -48.95
CA ASN A 191 28.18 31.78 -48.67
C ASN A 191 28.04 32.76 -49.85
N THR A 192 27.94 32.29 -51.09
CA THR A 192 27.70 33.14 -52.26
C THR A 192 26.34 32.85 -52.90
N VAL A 193 25.60 33.91 -53.27
CA VAL A 193 24.31 33.74 -53.97
C VAL A 193 24.57 33.73 -55.47
N VAL A 194 24.22 32.63 -56.12
CA VAL A 194 24.40 32.40 -57.57
C VAL A 194 23.06 32.14 -58.24
N ARG A 195 22.94 32.43 -59.54
CA ARG A 195 21.78 31.99 -60.33
C ARG A 195 21.91 30.49 -60.60
N ILE A 196 20.78 29.80 -60.66
CA ILE A 196 20.78 28.35 -60.90
C ILE A 196 21.45 27.98 -62.22
N GLU A 197 21.26 28.80 -63.26
CA GLU A 197 21.86 28.62 -64.59
C GLU A 197 23.39 28.71 -64.59
N ASP A 198 23.95 29.49 -63.66
CA ASP A 198 25.39 29.75 -63.54
C ASP A 198 26.07 28.78 -62.55
N TYR A 199 25.31 27.89 -61.91
CA TYR A 199 25.83 26.99 -60.89
C TYR A 199 26.34 25.67 -61.48
N ALA A 200 27.63 25.38 -61.28
CA ALA A 200 28.26 24.11 -61.60
C ALA A 200 28.44 23.26 -60.32
N PRO A 201 27.75 22.11 -60.18
CA PRO A 201 27.79 21.31 -58.95
C PRO A 201 29.20 20.75 -58.63
N VAL A 202 29.71 21.04 -57.43
CA VAL A 202 30.93 20.46 -56.86
C VAL A 202 30.58 19.48 -55.73
N GLU A 203 31.41 18.45 -55.52
CA GLU A 203 31.21 17.53 -54.39
C GLU A 203 31.44 18.28 -53.06
N ASN A 204 30.55 18.03 -52.09
CA ASN A 204 30.54 18.67 -50.76
C ASN A 204 30.21 20.18 -50.71
N ASP A 205 29.58 20.74 -51.73
CA ASP A 205 29.02 22.09 -51.64
C ASP A 205 27.87 22.16 -50.62
N GLU A 206 27.89 23.17 -49.74
CA GLU A 206 26.73 23.53 -48.93
C GLU A 206 25.78 24.40 -49.76
N VAL A 207 24.67 23.81 -50.19
CA VAL A 207 23.70 24.45 -51.08
C VAL A 207 22.37 24.69 -50.39
N PHE A 208 21.89 25.94 -50.45
CA PHE A 208 20.56 26.35 -50.01
C PHE A 208 19.77 26.96 -51.17
N ILE A 209 18.47 26.66 -51.24
CA ILE A 209 17.52 27.33 -52.13
C ILE A 209 17.19 28.68 -51.53
N VAL A 210 17.29 29.76 -52.32
CA VAL A 210 16.81 31.08 -51.91
C VAL A 210 15.33 31.19 -52.24
N VAL A 211 14.47 31.03 -51.23
CA VAL A 211 13.01 31.00 -51.39
C VAL A 211 12.43 32.40 -51.49
N ASP A 212 12.84 33.31 -50.60
CA ASP A 212 12.44 34.72 -50.64
C ASP A 212 13.56 35.64 -50.12
N ARG A 213 13.49 36.92 -50.51
CA ARG A 213 14.31 38.01 -49.97
C ARG A 213 13.41 38.94 -49.19
N ILE A 214 13.59 38.94 -47.89
CA ILE A 214 12.71 39.61 -46.95
C ILE A 214 13.29 40.99 -46.65
N VAL A 215 12.49 42.03 -46.83
CA VAL A 215 12.74 43.36 -46.26
C VAL A 215 11.67 43.58 -45.20
N VAL A 216 12.08 43.71 -43.94
CA VAL A 216 11.15 43.72 -42.81
C VAL A 216 10.21 44.92 -42.90
N GLN A 217 8.91 44.64 -42.92
CA GLN A 217 7.80 45.60 -42.91
C GLN A 217 6.77 45.11 -41.88
N HIS A 218 6.13 46.03 -41.15
CA HIS A 218 5.21 45.67 -40.07
C HIS A 218 3.74 45.93 -40.42
N HIS A 219 3.22 45.26 -41.45
CA HIS A 219 1.79 45.29 -41.82
C HIS A 219 1.28 43.87 -42.16
N GLU A 220 -0.04 43.66 -42.10
CA GLU A 220 -0.63 42.30 -42.19
C GLU A 220 -0.39 41.60 -43.52
N ASP A 221 -0.53 42.29 -44.66
CA ASP A 221 -0.33 41.70 -46.00
C ASP A 221 1.07 41.13 -46.19
N PHE A 222 2.09 41.79 -45.62
CA PHE A 222 3.46 41.31 -45.61
C PHE A 222 3.59 39.99 -44.86
N TYR A 223 2.95 39.86 -43.69
CA TYR A 223 3.01 38.63 -42.90
C TYR A 223 2.27 37.47 -43.58
N TYR A 224 1.14 37.71 -44.25
CA TYR A 224 0.45 36.67 -45.02
C TYR A 224 1.30 36.16 -46.18
N ARG A 225 1.90 37.06 -46.98
CA ARG A 225 2.83 36.70 -48.06
C ARG A 225 4.04 35.92 -47.55
N LEU A 226 4.60 36.38 -46.43
CA LEU A 226 5.74 35.75 -45.78
C LEU A 226 5.39 34.35 -45.25
N ALA A 227 4.18 34.14 -44.72
CA ALA A 227 3.69 32.85 -44.28
C ALA A 227 3.73 31.81 -45.40
N ASP A 228 3.26 32.17 -46.59
CA ASP A 228 3.28 31.31 -47.78
C ASP A 228 4.72 30.97 -48.18
N ALA A 229 5.62 31.95 -48.19
CA ALA A 229 7.03 31.74 -48.51
C ALA A 229 7.73 30.82 -47.50
N VAL A 230 7.46 30.99 -46.20
CA VAL A 230 7.98 30.14 -45.14
C VAL A 230 7.45 28.71 -45.26
N GLN A 231 6.17 28.53 -45.62
CA GLN A 231 5.61 27.21 -45.86
C GLN A 231 6.29 26.50 -47.03
N VAL A 232 6.59 27.21 -48.12
CA VAL A 232 7.38 26.69 -49.24
C VAL A 232 8.79 26.32 -48.78
N ALA A 233 9.45 27.16 -47.97
CA ALA A 233 10.78 26.88 -47.46
C ALA A 233 10.83 25.62 -46.58
N PHE A 234 9.83 25.42 -45.72
CA PHE A 234 9.72 24.18 -44.94
C PHE A 234 9.47 22.96 -45.83
N ASN A 235 8.62 23.06 -46.86
CA ASN A 235 8.33 21.93 -47.74
C ASN A 235 9.56 21.51 -48.56
N GLU A 236 10.25 22.45 -49.20
CA GLU A 236 11.44 22.17 -50.02
C GLU A 236 12.65 21.77 -49.16
N GLY A 237 12.73 22.27 -47.93
CA GLY A 237 13.78 21.95 -46.97
C GLY A 237 13.56 20.67 -46.16
N ASN A 238 12.60 19.82 -46.53
CA ASN A 238 12.19 18.63 -45.77
C ASN A 238 11.93 18.92 -44.27
N GLY A 239 11.25 20.03 -44.01
CA GLY A 239 10.92 20.51 -42.67
C GLY A 239 11.95 21.44 -42.05
N LYS A 240 13.02 21.83 -42.75
CA LYS A 240 14.04 22.77 -42.27
C LYS A 240 14.01 24.08 -43.04
N CYS A 241 14.13 25.18 -42.32
CA CYS A 241 14.18 26.53 -42.88
C CYS A 241 15.28 27.34 -42.16
N PHE A 242 15.98 28.21 -42.88
CA PHE A 242 16.98 29.09 -42.30
C PHE A 242 16.67 30.54 -42.67
N ILE A 243 16.85 31.43 -41.70
CA ILE A 243 16.81 32.88 -41.92
C ILE A 243 18.21 33.41 -41.70
N GLU A 244 18.74 34.06 -42.73
CA GLU A 244 20.05 34.72 -42.67
C GLU A 244 19.89 36.23 -42.71
N ASN A 245 20.48 36.94 -41.77
CA ASN A 245 20.60 38.39 -41.83
C ASN A 245 21.74 38.80 -42.75
N ILE A 246 21.45 39.60 -43.78
CA ILE A 246 22.43 40.01 -44.80
C ILE A 246 23.52 40.92 -44.22
N SER A 247 23.21 41.69 -43.17
CA SER A 247 24.15 42.65 -42.57
C SER A 247 25.12 41.99 -41.59
N SER A 248 24.67 40.96 -40.86
CA SER A 248 25.47 40.29 -39.82
C SER A 248 25.95 38.88 -40.17
N ASN A 249 25.48 38.31 -41.31
CA ASN A 249 25.66 36.90 -41.68
C ASN A 249 25.21 35.91 -40.58
N ALA A 250 24.39 36.35 -39.63
CA ALA A 250 23.85 35.47 -38.59
C ALA A 250 22.74 34.60 -39.19
N ILE A 251 22.87 33.27 -39.04
CA ILE A 251 21.90 32.29 -39.52
C ILE A 251 21.11 31.76 -38.32
N THR A 252 19.79 31.89 -38.39
CA THR A 252 18.86 31.28 -37.43
C THR A 252 18.14 30.12 -38.12
N SER A 253 18.19 28.93 -37.53
CA SER A 253 17.55 27.73 -38.07
C SER A 253 16.20 27.46 -37.41
N PHE A 254 15.27 26.92 -38.19
CA PHE A 254 13.93 26.52 -37.78
C PHE A 254 13.65 25.12 -38.33
N SER A 255 13.05 24.25 -37.52
CA SER A 255 12.70 22.88 -37.93
C SER A 255 11.28 22.51 -37.51
N THR A 256 10.52 21.89 -38.41
CA THR A 256 9.21 21.28 -38.10
C THR A 256 9.35 19.92 -37.42
N SER A 257 10.56 19.33 -37.46
CA SER A 257 10.87 18.09 -36.76
C SER A 257 11.19 18.36 -35.29
N PHE A 258 10.88 17.40 -34.41
CA PHE A 258 11.23 17.51 -33.00
C PHE A 258 12.70 17.16 -32.78
N GLU A 259 13.59 18.08 -33.15
CA GLU A 259 15.03 17.89 -33.10
C GLU A 259 15.74 19.11 -32.54
N HIS A 260 16.94 18.89 -32.01
CA HIS A 260 17.83 19.96 -31.59
C HIS A 260 19.28 19.53 -31.87
N ASN A 261 20.09 20.42 -32.47
CA ASN A 261 21.46 20.13 -32.91
C ASN A 261 21.59 18.83 -33.75
N GLY A 262 20.60 18.56 -34.61
CA GLY A 262 20.57 17.37 -35.47
C GLY A 262 20.24 16.05 -34.75
N LYS A 263 19.97 16.06 -33.44
CA LYS A 263 19.46 14.90 -32.70
C LYS A 263 17.93 14.97 -32.62
N THR A 264 17.25 13.90 -33.02
CA THR A 264 15.79 13.77 -32.87
C THR A 264 15.42 13.36 -31.45
N TYR A 265 14.36 13.95 -30.92
CA TYR A 265 13.84 13.68 -29.58
C TYR A 265 12.48 12.99 -29.65
N VAL A 266 12.09 12.34 -28.56
CA VAL A 266 10.78 11.71 -28.41
C VAL A 266 9.76 12.76 -28.01
N GLU A 267 8.65 12.84 -28.73
CA GLU A 267 7.57 13.78 -28.42
C GLU A 267 6.84 13.42 -27.12
N PRO A 268 6.53 14.41 -26.26
CA PRO A 268 5.72 14.19 -25.07
C PRO A 268 4.35 13.58 -25.43
N SER A 269 4.05 12.42 -24.86
CA SER A 269 2.77 11.75 -25.02
C SER A 269 2.39 11.00 -23.75
N ILE A 270 1.09 10.69 -23.58
CA ILE A 270 0.61 9.95 -22.41
C ILE A 270 1.31 8.59 -22.29
N HIS A 271 1.62 7.96 -23.43
CA HIS A 271 2.31 6.67 -23.46
C HIS A 271 3.77 6.78 -23.03
N LEU A 272 4.47 7.88 -23.36
CA LEU A 272 5.85 8.12 -22.93
C LEU A 272 5.96 8.14 -21.41
N PHE A 273 4.95 8.70 -20.72
CA PHE A 273 4.90 8.81 -19.28
C PHE A 273 4.24 7.60 -18.60
N SER A 274 3.91 6.53 -19.33
CA SER A 274 3.28 5.34 -18.75
C SER A 274 4.26 4.19 -18.62
N PHE A 275 4.63 3.83 -17.39
CA PHE A 275 5.48 2.65 -17.14
C PHE A 275 4.75 1.30 -17.37
N ASN A 276 3.42 1.31 -17.56
CA ASN A 276 2.66 0.12 -17.95
C ASN A 276 2.64 -0.09 -19.47
N ASN A 277 3.10 0.89 -20.25
CA ASN A 277 3.22 0.80 -21.71
C ASN A 277 4.70 0.60 -22.08
N PRO A 278 5.05 -0.39 -22.93
CA PRO A 278 6.42 -0.56 -23.42
C PRO A 278 7.05 0.71 -23.99
N TYR A 279 6.24 1.62 -24.56
CA TYR A 279 6.67 2.92 -25.09
C TYR A 279 7.14 3.92 -24.04
N GLY A 280 6.75 3.79 -22.76
CA GLY A 280 7.24 4.66 -21.68
C GLY A 280 8.11 3.92 -20.67
N ALA A 281 7.89 2.61 -20.53
CA ALA A 281 8.60 1.75 -19.59
C ALA A 281 10.11 1.76 -19.81
N CYS A 282 10.85 1.65 -18.70
CA CYS A 282 12.28 1.39 -18.73
C CYS A 282 12.55 0.05 -19.44
N PRO A 283 13.46 -0.02 -20.42
CA PRO A 283 13.71 -1.24 -21.19
C PRO A 283 14.33 -2.37 -20.35
N THR A 284 15.03 -2.03 -19.26
CA THR A 284 15.73 -3.03 -18.42
C THR A 284 14.82 -3.70 -17.41
N CYS A 285 13.89 -2.95 -16.81
CA CYS A 285 12.99 -3.47 -15.79
C CYS A 285 11.54 -3.56 -16.25
N GLU A 286 11.24 -3.26 -17.52
CA GLU A 286 9.89 -3.34 -18.11
C GLU A 286 8.81 -2.65 -17.25
N GLY A 287 9.16 -1.53 -16.62
CA GLY A 287 8.26 -0.75 -15.77
C GLY A 287 8.04 -1.27 -14.35
N TYR A 288 8.69 -2.37 -13.94
CA TYR A 288 8.61 -2.87 -12.56
C TYR A 288 9.41 -2.02 -11.56
N GLY A 289 10.40 -1.26 -12.04
CA GLY A 289 11.30 -0.45 -11.20
C GLY A 289 12.36 -1.28 -10.46
N ASN A 290 12.12 -2.57 -10.24
CA ASN A 290 13.06 -3.49 -9.61
C ASN A 290 13.43 -4.62 -10.57
N ILE A 291 14.65 -5.14 -10.42
CA ILE A 291 15.16 -6.32 -11.14
C ILE A 291 15.69 -7.34 -10.13
N ILE A 292 15.94 -8.57 -10.59
CA ILE A 292 16.73 -9.52 -9.81
C ILE A 292 18.19 -9.16 -10.02
N GLY A 293 18.81 -8.57 -9.00
CA GLY A 293 20.18 -8.08 -9.04
C GLY A 293 20.89 -8.33 -7.71
N ILE A 294 22.06 -7.72 -7.53
CA ILE A 294 22.82 -7.81 -6.28
C ILE A 294 22.14 -6.96 -5.21
N ASP A 295 21.74 -7.60 -4.10
CA ASP A 295 21.12 -6.95 -2.95
C ASP A 295 22.20 -6.42 -2.00
N GLU A 296 22.35 -5.10 -1.96
CA GLU A 296 23.29 -4.40 -1.08
C GLU A 296 23.16 -4.83 0.39
N GLU A 297 21.94 -5.08 0.87
CA GLU A 297 21.71 -5.49 2.25
C GLU A 297 22.19 -6.94 2.51
N LEU A 298 22.36 -7.76 1.48
CA LEU A 298 22.98 -9.09 1.61
C LEU A 298 24.50 -9.01 1.50
N VAL A 299 25.04 -8.05 0.74
CA VAL A 299 26.48 -7.79 0.61
C VAL A 299 27.04 -7.20 1.90
N ILE A 300 26.33 -6.22 2.47
CA ILE A 300 26.71 -5.49 3.68
C ILE A 300 25.56 -5.56 4.69
N PRO A 301 25.35 -6.72 5.34
CA PRO A 301 24.23 -6.94 6.26
C PRO A 301 24.40 -6.24 7.61
N ASN A 302 25.64 -5.90 8.00
CA ASN A 302 25.90 -5.16 9.23
C ASN A 302 26.67 -3.89 8.94
N THR A 303 25.94 -2.78 8.83
CA THR A 303 26.51 -1.46 8.56
C THR A 303 27.31 -0.90 9.74
N SER A 304 27.21 -1.50 10.94
CA SER A 304 27.98 -1.08 12.12
C SER A 304 29.46 -1.48 12.07
N LEU A 305 29.81 -2.43 11.21
CA LEU A 305 31.18 -2.89 11.04
C LEU A 305 31.93 -1.94 10.11
N SER A 306 33.22 -1.78 10.37
CA SER A 306 34.13 -1.10 9.45
C SER A 306 34.59 -2.02 8.31
N ILE A 307 35.19 -1.44 7.27
CA ILE A 307 35.77 -2.21 6.15
C ILE A 307 36.81 -3.20 6.69
N ASN A 308 37.61 -2.78 7.66
CA ASN A 308 38.61 -3.63 8.30
C ASN A 308 38.00 -4.82 9.06
N GLU A 309 36.81 -4.65 9.64
CA GLU A 309 36.06 -5.66 10.43
C GLU A 309 35.11 -6.52 9.58
N ASP A 310 35.37 -6.66 8.27
CA ASP A 310 34.60 -7.48 7.33
C ASP A 310 33.15 -7.00 7.12
N ALA A 311 32.92 -5.68 7.02
CA ALA A 311 31.62 -5.15 6.63
C ALA A 311 31.12 -5.72 5.28
N ILE A 312 32.04 -5.93 4.32
CA ILE A 312 31.73 -6.48 2.99
C ILE A 312 31.85 -8.01 3.04
N VAL A 313 30.71 -8.68 3.23
CA VAL A 313 30.66 -10.15 3.47
C VAL A 313 31.24 -10.99 2.32
N PRO A 314 31.03 -10.66 1.03
CA PRO A 314 31.61 -11.45 -0.05
C PRO A 314 33.15 -11.52 -0.02
N PHE A 315 33.82 -10.52 0.55
CA PHE A 315 35.28 -10.47 0.63
C PHE A 315 35.84 -11.23 1.83
N LYS A 316 35.00 -11.65 2.77
CA LYS A 316 35.41 -12.31 4.02
C LYS A 316 36.09 -13.67 3.81
N SER A 317 35.73 -14.40 2.75
CA SER A 317 36.29 -15.74 2.51
C SER A 317 37.73 -15.69 2.02
N ASP A 318 38.56 -16.64 2.45
CA ASP A 318 39.99 -16.72 2.09
C ASP A 318 40.25 -16.62 0.57
N SER A 319 39.36 -17.18 -0.26
CA SER A 319 39.50 -17.13 -1.72
C SER A 319 39.34 -15.73 -2.33
N PHE A 320 38.66 -14.81 -1.63
CA PHE A 320 38.30 -13.48 -2.11
C PHE A 320 38.84 -12.34 -1.23
N ASN A 321 39.63 -12.65 -0.20
CA ASN A 321 40.19 -11.65 0.71
C ASN A 321 41.14 -10.64 0.01
N HIS A 322 41.75 -11.04 -1.11
CA HIS A 322 42.60 -10.14 -1.90
C HIS A 322 41.88 -8.86 -2.37
N PHE A 323 40.56 -8.92 -2.63
CA PHE A 323 39.76 -7.73 -2.95
C PHE A 323 39.74 -6.73 -1.80
N LYS A 324 39.57 -7.21 -0.56
CA LYS A 324 39.61 -6.39 0.66
C LYS A 324 41.01 -5.83 0.90
N GLU A 325 42.06 -6.63 0.72
CA GLU A 325 43.44 -6.19 0.92
C GLU A 325 43.82 -5.05 -0.04
N GLN A 326 43.46 -5.16 -1.32
CA GLN A 326 43.69 -4.08 -2.29
C GLN A 326 42.92 -2.80 -1.95
N LEU A 327 41.66 -2.95 -1.55
CA LEU A 327 40.83 -1.83 -1.09
C LEU A 327 41.50 -1.12 0.10
N ILE A 328 41.96 -1.85 1.12
CA ILE A 328 42.60 -1.30 2.32
C ILE A 328 43.93 -0.61 1.97
N LEU A 329 44.74 -1.22 1.10
CA LEU A 329 46.05 -0.70 0.72
C LEU A 329 45.94 0.65 -0.02
N HIS A 330 44.87 0.86 -0.79
CA HIS A 330 44.66 2.08 -1.56
C HIS A 330 43.64 3.05 -0.96
N ALA A 331 42.98 2.69 0.15
CA ALA A 331 41.95 3.50 0.80
C ALA A 331 42.42 4.93 1.16
N SER A 332 43.66 5.08 1.63
CA SER A 332 44.21 6.38 2.01
C SER A 332 44.32 7.38 0.86
N LYS A 333 44.51 6.89 -0.38
CA LYS A 333 44.61 7.75 -1.58
C LYS A 333 43.29 8.40 -1.97
N TYR A 334 42.16 7.80 -1.56
CA TYR A 334 40.81 8.23 -1.91
C TYR A 334 40.01 8.66 -0.67
N GLU A 335 40.71 8.97 0.44
CA GLU A 335 40.11 9.42 1.70
C GLU A 335 39.03 8.47 2.25
N ILE A 336 39.17 7.16 2.01
CA ILE A 336 38.22 6.15 2.49
C ILE A 336 38.64 5.73 3.93
N PRO A 337 37.83 6.00 4.96
CA PRO A 337 38.17 5.64 6.33
C PRO A 337 37.87 4.16 6.61
N ILE A 338 38.91 3.32 6.63
CA ILE A 338 38.78 1.85 6.77
C ILE A 338 38.32 1.35 8.15
N HIS A 339 38.47 2.17 9.19
CA HIS A 339 38.08 1.86 10.58
C HIS A 339 36.75 2.51 10.99
N LYS A 340 36.17 3.36 10.14
CA LYS A 340 34.83 3.89 10.41
C LYS A 340 33.78 2.82 10.06
N PRO A 341 32.72 2.69 10.87
CA PRO A 341 31.55 1.90 10.50
C PRO A 341 31.01 2.29 9.13
N TRP A 342 30.53 1.31 8.35
CA TRP A 342 29.99 1.52 7.01
C TRP A 342 28.90 2.60 6.95
N PHE A 343 28.02 2.67 7.96
CA PHE A 343 26.94 3.67 7.99
C PHE A 343 27.44 5.12 8.13
N GLN A 344 28.68 5.34 8.58
CA GLN A 344 29.29 6.67 8.72
C GLN A 344 30.04 7.12 7.46
N LEU A 345 30.17 6.25 6.44
CA LEU A 345 30.76 6.62 5.16
C LEU A 345 29.81 7.55 4.39
N THR A 346 30.37 8.49 3.65
CA THR A 346 29.57 9.34 2.74
C THR A 346 29.07 8.51 1.55
N GLU A 347 27.99 8.96 0.90
CA GLU A 347 27.46 8.25 -0.28
C GLU A 347 28.49 8.19 -1.42
N GLU A 348 29.29 9.25 -1.63
CA GLU A 348 30.41 9.26 -2.57
C GLU A 348 31.47 8.20 -2.24
N GLN A 349 31.80 8.03 -0.95
CA GLN A 349 32.74 6.98 -0.51
C GLN A 349 32.16 5.59 -0.76
N LYS A 350 30.88 5.37 -0.48
CA LYS A 350 30.22 4.08 -0.74
C LYS A 350 30.18 3.77 -2.23
N GLU A 351 29.80 4.73 -3.06
CA GLU A 351 29.75 4.60 -4.52
C GLU A 351 31.13 4.23 -5.08
N LEU A 352 32.19 4.89 -4.60
CA LEU A 352 33.57 4.58 -5.01
C LEU A 352 34.01 3.17 -4.62
N ILE A 353 33.53 2.63 -3.48
CA ILE A 353 33.77 1.23 -3.09
C ILE A 353 32.98 0.25 -3.98
N TRP A 354 31.77 0.61 -4.37
CA TRP A 354 30.92 -0.19 -5.25
C TRP A 354 31.45 -0.25 -6.69
N GLU A 355 31.81 0.90 -7.27
CA GLU A 355 32.34 1.01 -8.64
C GLU A 355 33.79 0.53 -8.76
N GLY A 356 34.61 0.83 -7.75
CA GLY A 356 36.05 0.62 -7.79
C GLY A 356 36.80 1.78 -8.44
N THR A 357 38.13 1.69 -8.45
CA THR A 357 39.00 2.72 -9.05
C THR A 357 40.06 2.08 -9.94
N LYS A 358 40.98 2.88 -10.50
CA LYS A 358 42.15 2.36 -11.21
C LYS A 358 43.10 1.54 -10.32
N HIS A 359 42.97 1.63 -8.99
CA HIS A 359 43.90 1.00 -8.03
C HIS A 359 43.31 -0.19 -7.29
N PHE A 360 41.99 -0.36 -7.26
CA PHE A 360 41.34 -1.53 -6.66
C PHE A 360 40.05 -1.86 -7.40
N GLU A 361 39.71 -3.15 -7.45
CA GLU A 361 38.46 -3.62 -8.03
C GLU A 361 37.29 -3.45 -7.03
N GLY A 362 36.21 -2.80 -7.48
CA GLY A 362 35.03 -2.56 -6.66
C GLY A 362 34.13 -3.79 -6.51
N ILE A 363 33.09 -3.66 -5.67
CA ILE A 363 32.10 -4.72 -5.45
C ILE A 363 31.41 -5.14 -6.76
N ASN A 364 31.12 -4.20 -7.65
CA ASN A 364 30.52 -4.49 -8.97
C ASN A 364 31.45 -5.33 -9.85
N ALA A 365 32.77 -5.06 -9.81
CA ALA A 365 33.76 -5.85 -10.54
C ALA A 365 33.86 -7.28 -10.01
N PHE A 366 33.79 -7.46 -8.68
CA PHE A 366 33.72 -8.77 -8.06
C PHE A 366 32.50 -9.58 -8.54
N PHE A 367 31.30 -8.99 -8.55
CA PHE A 367 30.11 -9.71 -9.00
C PHE A 367 30.14 -10.01 -10.51
N LYS A 368 30.67 -9.09 -11.32
CA LYS A 368 30.91 -9.34 -12.75
C LYS A 368 31.87 -10.53 -12.95
N HIS A 369 32.94 -10.62 -12.16
CA HIS A 369 33.85 -11.76 -12.17
C HIS A 369 33.15 -13.09 -11.84
N LEU A 370 32.24 -13.09 -10.85
CA LEU A 370 31.45 -14.29 -10.55
C LEU A 370 30.49 -14.65 -11.70
N GLU A 371 29.89 -13.65 -12.37
CA GLU A 371 28.95 -13.84 -13.48
C GLU A 371 29.63 -14.43 -14.71
N GLU A 372 30.81 -13.94 -15.06
CA GLU A 372 31.64 -14.47 -16.16
C GLU A 372 32.03 -15.94 -15.90
N LYS A 373 32.20 -16.33 -14.63
CA LYS A 373 32.52 -17.70 -14.21
C LYS A 373 31.29 -18.53 -13.80
N SER A 374 30.08 -18.05 -14.11
CA SER A 374 28.82 -18.72 -13.74
C SER A 374 28.64 -20.10 -14.37
N TYR A 375 29.45 -20.51 -15.36
CA TYR A 375 29.46 -21.91 -15.81
C TYR A 375 29.90 -22.89 -14.71
N LYS A 376 30.64 -22.43 -13.68
CA LYS A 376 31.03 -23.24 -12.51
C LYS A 376 29.98 -23.13 -11.39
N ILE A 377 29.57 -24.28 -10.85
CA ILE A 377 28.50 -24.37 -9.85
C ILE A 377 28.81 -23.54 -8.60
N GLN A 378 30.05 -23.56 -8.09
CA GLN A 378 30.41 -22.80 -6.88
C GLN A 378 30.20 -21.28 -7.03
N TYR A 379 30.48 -20.73 -8.22
CA TYR A 379 30.28 -19.30 -8.52
C TYR A 379 28.79 -18.95 -8.64
N ARG A 380 27.98 -19.85 -9.23
CA ARG A 380 26.51 -19.71 -9.26
C ARG A 380 25.89 -19.72 -7.87
N VAL A 381 26.32 -20.66 -7.03
CA VAL A 381 25.84 -20.76 -5.64
C VAL A 381 26.24 -19.50 -4.88
N MET A 382 27.47 -19.03 -5.04
CA MET A 382 27.93 -17.79 -4.42
C MET A 382 27.09 -16.59 -4.86
N LEU A 383 26.90 -16.37 -6.17
CA LEU A 383 26.04 -15.31 -6.70
C LEU A 383 24.61 -15.37 -6.15
N SER A 384 24.02 -16.58 -6.08
CA SER A 384 22.64 -16.74 -5.60
C SER A 384 22.43 -16.29 -4.15
N ARG A 385 23.48 -16.30 -3.32
CA ARG A 385 23.41 -15.86 -1.91
C ARG A 385 23.25 -14.35 -1.76
N TYR A 386 23.67 -13.58 -2.76
CA TYR A 386 23.62 -12.10 -2.74
C TYR A 386 22.65 -11.53 -3.75
N ARG A 387 21.91 -12.37 -4.48
CA ARG A 387 20.89 -11.90 -5.42
C ARG A 387 19.54 -11.74 -4.72
N GLY A 388 18.92 -10.59 -4.92
CA GLY A 388 17.62 -10.24 -4.38
C GLY A 388 16.84 -9.33 -5.32
N LYS A 389 15.69 -8.83 -4.86
CA LYS A 389 14.95 -7.79 -5.58
C LYS A 389 15.62 -6.45 -5.31
N THR A 390 16.25 -5.87 -6.32
CA THR A 390 16.95 -4.59 -6.20
C THR A 390 16.40 -3.55 -7.14
N LYS A 391 16.65 -2.28 -6.83
CA LYS A 391 16.30 -1.17 -7.71
C LYS A 391 17.00 -1.36 -9.05
N CYS A 392 16.27 -1.09 -10.13
CA CYS A 392 16.84 -1.12 -11.47
C CYS A 392 17.96 -0.07 -11.58
N PRO A 393 19.18 -0.42 -12.03
CA PRO A 393 20.29 0.53 -12.11
C PRO A 393 20.09 1.60 -13.19
N VAL A 394 19.30 1.30 -14.23
CA VAL A 394 19.09 2.22 -15.37
C VAL A 394 18.11 3.34 -15.04
N CYS A 395 17.00 3.01 -14.36
CA CYS A 395 15.95 3.98 -14.01
C CYS A 395 15.93 4.31 -12.51
N THR A 396 16.87 3.76 -11.73
CA THR A 396 16.98 3.92 -10.26
C THR A 396 15.70 3.64 -9.47
N GLY A 397 14.78 2.84 -10.03
CA GLY A 397 13.48 2.54 -9.42
C GLY A 397 12.32 3.41 -9.91
N LYS A 398 12.56 4.39 -10.78
CA LYS A 398 11.57 5.34 -11.32
C LYS A 398 10.72 4.80 -12.48
N ARG A 399 11.02 3.57 -12.95
CA ARG A 399 10.19 2.75 -13.88
C ARG A 399 10.08 3.25 -15.32
N LEU A 400 10.34 4.52 -15.59
CA LEU A 400 10.30 5.11 -16.92
C LEU A 400 11.68 5.08 -17.61
N ARG A 401 11.66 5.23 -18.92
CA ARG A 401 12.85 5.44 -19.76
C ARG A 401 13.48 6.82 -19.55
N LYS A 402 14.74 6.98 -19.96
CA LYS A 402 15.52 8.21 -19.72
C LYS A 402 14.94 9.43 -20.46
N GLU A 403 14.35 9.21 -21.62
CA GLU A 403 13.77 10.25 -22.47
C GLU A 403 12.62 10.99 -21.78
N ALA A 404 11.89 10.31 -20.89
CA ALA A 404 10.84 10.94 -20.09
C ALA A 404 11.39 11.95 -19.06
N ALA A 405 12.69 11.86 -18.70
CA ALA A 405 13.34 12.81 -17.79
C ALA A 405 13.68 14.15 -18.46
N TYR A 406 13.72 14.17 -19.80
CA TYR A 406 13.98 15.38 -20.58
C TYR A 406 12.77 16.32 -20.58
N VAL A 407 11.57 15.80 -20.34
CA VAL A 407 10.35 16.62 -20.25
C VAL A 407 10.21 17.21 -18.85
N LYS A 408 10.21 18.53 -18.75
CA LYS A 408 10.17 19.26 -17.48
C LYS A 408 9.07 20.32 -17.46
N ILE A 409 8.54 20.56 -16.26
CA ILE A 409 7.66 21.68 -15.92
C ILE A 409 8.31 22.37 -14.72
N ASN A 410 8.55 23.68 -14.82
CA ASN A 410 9.25 24.49 -13.82
C ASN A 410 10.55 23.81 -13.29
N GLY A 411 11.33 23.23 -14.21
CA GLY A 411 12.60 22.57 -13.91
C GLY A 411 12.51 21.15 -13.35
N LYS A 412 11.32 20.59 -13.13
CA LYS A 412 11.13 19.22 -12.59
C LYS A 412 10.53 18.27 -13.62
N SER A 413 11.09 17.06 -13.72
CA SER A 413 10.53 15.98 -14.54
C SER A 413 9.50 15.17 -13.74
N ILE A 414 8.64 14.42 -14.44
CA ILE A 414 7.68 13.51 -13.78
C ILE A 414 8.40 12.46 -12.92
N LEU A 415 9.60 12.05 -13.34
CA LEU A 415 10.48 11.12 -12.62
C LEU A 415 10.93 11.66 -11.26
N ASP A 416 11.02 12.98 -11.12
CA ASP A 416 11.39 13.62 -9.85
C ASP A 416 10.18 13.72 -8.92
N LEU A 417 9.00 14.02 -9.48
CA LEU A 417 7.77 14.19 -8.70
C LEU A 417 7.29 12.91 -8.03
N VAL A 418 7.46 11.75 -8.68
CA VAL A 418 6.96 10.48 -8.15
C VAL A 418 7.71 9.98 -6.91
N GLU A 419 8.92 10.51 -6.65
CA GLU A 419 9.72 10.18 -5.47
C GLU A 419 9.51 11.14 -4.31
N LEU A 420 8.96 12.34 -4.56
CA LEU A 420 8.66 13.31 -3.51
C LEU A 420 7.60 12.74 -2.55
N PRO A 421 7.71 13.04 -1.24
CA PRO A 421 6.61 12.91 -0.31
C PRO A 421 5.39 13.70 -0.81
N LEU A 422 4.18 13.19 -0.61
CA LEU A 422 2.95 13.87 -1.05
C LEU A 422 2.81 15.28 -0.46
N SER A 423 3.32 15.51 0.76
CA SER A 423 3.38 16.83 1.39
C SER A 423 4.30 17.82 0.68
N GLU A 424 5.39 17.35 0.06
CA GLU A 424 6.26 18.19 -0.77
C GLU A 424 5.65 18.39 -2.17
N LEU A 425 4.99 17.36 -2.71
CA LEU A 425 4.37 17.38 -4.03
C LEU A 425 3.17 18.34 -4.13
N ILE A 426 2.34 18.42 -3.09
CA ILE A 426 1.22 19.38 -3.05
C ILE A 426 1.73 20.84 -3.04
N ASN A 427 2.84 21.10 -2.34
CA ASN A 427 3.47 22.42 -2.33
C ASN A 427 4.07 22.77 -3.70
N PHE A 428 4.64 21.79 -4.41
CA PHE A 428 5.14 22.00 -5.77
C PHE A 428 4.00 22.35 -6.73
N THR A 429 2.93 21.57 -6.74
CA THR A 429 1.79 21.74 -7.66
C THR A 429 0.95 23.00 -7.39
N SER A 430 0.89 23.45 -6.13
CA SER A 430 0.18 24.67 -5.74
C SER A 430 0.94 25.96 -6.11
N ASN A 431 2.27 25.92 -6.16
CA ASN A 431 3.13 27.09 -6.41
C ASN A 431 3.69 27.13 -7.85
N LEU A 432 3.00 26.49 -8.80
CA LEU A 432 3.42 26.51 -10.20
C LEU A 432 3.18 27.89 -10.83
N ILE A 433 4.25 28.46 -11.38
CA ILE A 433 4.20 29.64 -12.23
C ILE A 433 3.96 29.14 -13.66
N LEU A 434 2.79 29.46 -14.22
CA LEU A 434 2.36 29.08 -15.57
C LEU A 434 1.93 30.32 -16.35
N ASN A 435 2.11 30.30 -17.67
CA ASN A 435 1.56 31.35 -18.54
C ASN A 435 0.05 31.15 -18.76
N ASP A 436 -0.63 32.15 -19.32
CA ASP A 436 -2.10 32.14 -19.50
C ASP A 436 -2.60 30.95 -20.35
N TYR A 437 -1.83 30.56 -21.37
CA TYR A 437 -2.15 29.41 -22.20
C TYR A 437 -2.02 28.08 -21.44
N GLU A 438 -0.89 27.88 -20.76
CA GLU A 438 -0.62 26.71 -19.91
C GLU A 438 -1.67 26.59 -18.81
N LEU A 439 -2.04 27.70 -18.17
CA LEU A 439 -3.09 27.75 -17.15
C LEU A 439 -4.45 27.39 -17.75
N GLY A 440 -4.79 27.93 -18.92
CA GLY A 440 -6.05 27.61 -19.62
C GLY A 440 -6.22 26.11 -19.91
N VAL A 441 -5.15 25.44 -20.38
CA VAL A 441 -5.17 24.00 -20.70
C VAL A 441 -5.13 23.13 -19.44
N SER A 442 -4.42 23.55 -18.40
CA SER A 442 -4.13 22.71 -17.24
C SER A 442 -4.97 22.96 -16.00
N LYS A 443 -5.73 24.07 -15.92
CA LYS A 443 -6.50 24.46 -14.72
C LYS A 443 -7.33 23.32 -14.13
N ARG A 444 -8.07 22.59 -14.99
CA ARG A 444 -8.92 21.49 -14.56
C ARG A 444 -8.11 20.29 -14.06
N LEU A 445 -6.99 19.97 -14.73
CA LEU A 445 -6.07 18.91 -14.30
C LEU A 445 -5.42 19.24 -12.96
N LEU A 446 -4.95 20.48 -12.77
CA LEU A 446 -4.35 20.93 -11.51
C LEU A 446 -5.35 20.91 -10.37
N THR A 447 -6.61 21.28 -10.64
CA THR A 447 -7.68 21.20 -9.62
C THR A 447 -7.86 19.76 -9.15
N GLU A 448 -7.94 18.80 -10.07
CA GLU A 448 -8.07 17.37 -9.71
C GLU A 448 -6.84 16.81 -8.99
N ILE A 449 -5.63 17.17 -9.45
CA ILE A 449 -4.37 16.75 -8.82
C ILE A 449 -4.28 17.28 -7.38
N ASN A 450 -4.51 18.59 -7.19
CA ASN A 450 -4.40 19.23 -5.89
C ASN A 450 -5.45 18.71 -4.91
N THR A 451 -6.69 18.55 -5.37
CA THR A 451 -7.79 18.01 -4.55
C THR A 451 -7.47 16.59 -4.05
N ARG A 452 -6.97 15.72 -4.92
CA ARG A 452 -6.61 14.34 -4.55
C ARG A 452 -5.39 14.28 -3.64
N LEU A 453 -4.38 15.12 -3.89
CA LEU A 453 -3.23 15.25 -3.00
C LEU A 453 -3.66 15.75 -1.61
N GLU A 454 -4.55 16.74 -1.55
CA GLU A 454 -5.09 17.30 -0.31
C GLU A 454 -5.81 16.22 0.52
N PHE A 455 -6.66 15.41 -0.11
CA PHE A 455 -7.33 14.29 0.57
C PHE A 455 -6.32 13.31 1.18
N LEU A 456 -5.28 12.92 0.43
CA LEU A 456 -4.23 12.02 0.92
C LEU A 456 -3.41 12.63 2.06
N THR A 457 -3.07 13.92 1.97
CA THR A 457 -2.35 14.61 3.05
C THR A 457 -3.21 14.77 4.30
N THR A 458 -4.52 15.02 4.14
CA THR A 458 -5.46 15.20 5.24
C THR A 458 -5.61 13.91 6.05
N ILE A 459 -5.68 12.74 5.40
CA ILE A 459 -5.71 11.43 6.10
C ILE A 459 -4.36 10.94 6.61
N GLY A 460 -3.36 11.83 6.70
CA GLY A 460 -2.06 11.50 7.28
C GLY A 460 -1.14 10.67 6.37
N LEU A 461 -1.45 10.53 5.07
CA LEU A 461 -0.58 9.81 4.11
C LEU A 461 0.44 10.72 3.43
N GLY A 462 0.64 11.94 3.92
CA GLY A 462 1.57 12.93 3.36
C GLY A 462 3.02 12.46 3.24
N TYR A 463 3.43 11.47 4.05
CA TYR A 463 4.78 10.92 4.05
C TYR A 463 5.05 9.91 2.93
N LEU A 464 4.01 9.39 2.27
CA LEU A 464 4.17 8.45 1.16
C LEU A 464 4.63 9.17 -0.10
N SER A 465 5.12 8.41 -1.08
CA SER A 465 5.41 8.91 -2.43
C SER A 465 4.54 8.19 -3.46
N LEU A 466 4.33 8.80 -4.63
CA LEU A 466 3.51 8.21 -5.69
C LEU A 466 4.12 6.91 -6.25
N ASN A 467 5.44 6.75 -6.17
CA ASN A 467 6.15 5.55 -6.63
C ASN A 467 6.16 4.41 -5.58
N ARG A 468 5.62 4.62 -4.38
CA ARG A 468 5.51 3.57 -3.35
C ARG A 468 4.66 2.41 -3.88
N ASN A 469 5.18 1.19 -3.79
CA ASN A 469 4.47 0.00 -4.26
C ASN A 469 3.22 -0.26 -3.41
N ALA A 470 2.08 -0.54 -4.06
CA ALA A 470 0.83 -0.79 -3.36
C ALA A 470 0.90 -2.02 -2.43
N ASN A 471 1.66 -3.04 -2.80
CA ASN A 471 1.84 -4.26 -1.99
C ASN A 471 2.68 -4.07 -0.71
N THR A 472 3.33 -2.91 -0.55
CA THR A 472 4.10 -2.57 0.66
C THR A 472 3.35 -1.70 1.64
N LEU A 473 2.08 -1.39 1.33
CA LEU A 473 1.20 -0.62 2.19
C LEU A 473 0.64 -1.50 3.29
N SER A 474 0.40 -0.92 4.47
CA SER A 474 -0.38 -1.58 5.51
C SER A 474 -1.87 -1.65 5.11
N GLY A 475 -2.66 -2.46 5.83
CA GLY A 475 -4.11 -2.51 5.66
C GLY A 475 -4.75 -1.13 5.82
N GLY A 476 -4.41 -0.42 6.90
CA GLY A 476 -4.90 0.93 7.16
C GLY A 476 -4.43 1.97 6.12
N GLU A 477 -3.19 1.91 5.65
CA GLU A 477 -2.73 2.78 4.54
C GLU A 477 -3.52 2.53 3.25
N SER A 478 -3.75 1.26 2.91
CA SER A 478 -4.52 0.87 1.72
C SER A 478 -5.97 1.32 1.82
N GLN A 479 -6.59 1.16 3.00
CA GLN A 479 -7.95 1.60 3.27
C GLN A 479 -8.09 3.12 3.12
N ARG A 480 -7.17 3.87 3.72
CA ARG A 480 -7.15 5.34 3.63
C ARG A 480 -6.99 5.82 2.17
N ILE A 481 -6.13 5.17 1.39
CA ILE A 481 -6.04 5.44 -0.06
C ILE A 481 -7.37 5.23 -0.77
N ASN A 482 -8.08 4.13 -0.46
CA ASN A 482 -9.38 3.86 -1.06
C ASN A 482 -10.45 4.90 -0.67
N ILE A 483 -10.42 5.40 0.58
CA ILE A 483 -11.29 6.49 1.04
C ILE A 483 -11.00 7.79 0.28
N ALA A 484 -9.73 8.19 0.17
CA ALA A 484 -9.34 9.38 -0.60
C ALA A 484 -9.71 9.27 -2.08
N THR A 485 -9.50 8.08 -2.67
CA THR A 485 -9.84 7.83 -4.08
C THR A 485 -11.34 7.91 -4.31
N SER A 486 -12.13 7.39 -3.36
CA SER A 486 -13.58 7.49 -3.38
C SER A 486 -14.08 8.94 -3.32
N LEU A 487 -13.48 9.76 -2.46
CA LEU A 487 -13.76 11.20 -2.39
C LEU A 487 -13.41 11.93 -3.71
N GLY A 488 -12.32 11.53 -4.37
CA GLY A 488 -11.90 12.08 -5.66
C GLY A 488 -12.78 11.67 -6.86
N SER A 489 -13.66 10.67 -6.70
CA SER A 489 -14.50 10.15 -7.79
C SER A 489 -15.79 10.97 -8.05
N SER A 490 -16.10 11.95 -7.21
CA SER A 490 -17.28 12.84 -7.33
C SER A 490 -18.64 12.11 -7.46
N LEU A 491 -18.76 10.89 -6.92
CA LEU A 491 -20.01 10.14 -6.94
C LEU A 491 -21.03 10.76 -5.95
N VAL A 492 -22.29 10.83 -6.37
CA VAL A 492 -23.42 11.34 -5.57
C VAL A 492 -24.54 10.30 -5.57
N GLY A 493 -25.24 10.16 -4.43
CA GLY A 493 -26.37 9.23 -4.30
C GLY A 493 -25.96 7.77 -4.05
N SER A 494 -24.67 7.52 -3.84
CA SER A 494 -24.12 6.21 -3.51
C SER A 494 -24.14 5.93 -2.01
N MET A 495 -24.08 4.65 -1.65
CA MET A 495 -23.91 4.17 -0.29
C MET A 495 -22.48 3.68 -0.10
N TYR A 496 -21.72 4.34 0.78
CA TYR A 496 -20.37 3.90 1.15
C TYR A 496 -20.45 3.10 2.44
N ILE A 497 -19.90 1.89 2.44
CA ILE A 497 -19.87 0.99 3.59
C ILE A 497 -18.41 0.74 3.95
N LEU A 498 -17.99 1.22 5.13
CA LEU A 498 -16.60 1.17 5.58
C LEU A 498 -16.45 0.24 6.78
N ASP A 499 -15.41 -0.59 6.75
CA ASP A 499 -15.10 -1.55 7.82
C ASP A 499 -14.00 -1.00 8.73
N GLU A 500 -14.37 -0.46 9.89
CA GLU A 500 -13.46 0.03 10.94
C GLU A 500 -12.31 0.91 10.39
N PRO A 501 -12.62 2.06 9.76
CA PRO A 501 -11.64 2.92 9.12
C PRO A 501 -10.66 3.60 10.09
N SER A 502 -10.89 3.54 11.41
CA SER A 502 -9.94 4.05 12.41
C SER A 502 -8.76 3.11 12.69
N ILE A 503 -8.71 1.92 12.09
CA ILE A 503 -7.68 0.94 12.40
C ILE A 503 -6.26 1.45 12.07
N GLY A 504 -5.37 1.26 13.04
CA GLY A 504 -3.97 1.71 12.97
C GLY A 504 -3.82 3.22 12.87
N LEU A 505 -4.86 4.00 13.20
CA LEU A 505 -4.80 5.45 13.32
C LEU A 505 -4.54 5.86 14.77
N HIS A 506 -3.73 6.90 14.91
CA HIS A 506 -3.60 7.63 16.16
C HIS A 506 -4.82 8.55 16.33
N ALA A 507 -5.28 8.80 17.56
CA ALA A 507 -6.46 9.63 17.85
C ALA A 507 -6.49 10.97 17.07
N LYS A 508 -5.35 11.68 17.05
CA LYS A 508 -5.13 12.88 16.19
C LYS A 508 -5.58 12.74 14.72
N ASP A 509 -5.36 11.58 14.10
CA ASP A 509 -5.70 11.36 12.70
C ASP A 509 -7.15 10.85 12.54
N THR A 510 -7.77 10.33 13.61
CA THR A 510 -9.19 9.98 13.67
C THR A 510 -10.08 11.21 13.48
N GLU A 511 -9.75 12.33 14.11
CA GLU A 511 -10.48 13.60 13.93
C GLU A 511 -10.56 14.02 12.45
N LYS A 512 -9.43 13.92 11.72
CA LYS A 512 -9.36 14.26 10.29
C LYS A 512 -10.15 13.27 9.43
N LEU A 513 -10.16 12.00 9.80
CA LEU A 513 -11.00 10.99 9.15
C LEU A 513 -12.48 11.33 9.30
N ILE A 514 -12.92 11.73 10.50
CA ILE A 514 -14.30 12.15 10.76
C ILE A 514 -14.70 13.31 9.85
N GLU A 515 -13.85 14.32 9.70
CA GLU A 515 -14.10 15.46 8.79
C GLU A 515 -14.31 15.01 7.34
N LEU A 516 -13.51 14.04 6.88
CA LEU A 516 -13.62 13.53 5.52
C LEU A 516 -14.86 12.66 5.30
N LEU A 517 -15.25 11.85 6.28
CA LEU A 517 -16.50 11.09 6.23
C LEU A 517 -17.70 12.03 6.19
N LYS A 518 -17.65 13.14 6.93
CA LYS A 518 -18.66 14.22 6.85
C LYS A 518 -18.68 14.88 5.47
N LYS A 519 -17.51 15.21 4.89
CA LYS A 519 -17.43 15.72 3.50
C LYS A 519 -18.03 14.73 2.50
N LEU A 520 -17.74 13.43 2.62
CA LEU A 520 -18.30 12.39 1.75
C LEU A 520 -19.83 12.33 1.83
N ARG A 521 -20.38 12.46 3.05
CA ARG A 521 -21.81 12.59 3.31
C ARG A 521 -22.39 13.86 2.68
N ASP A 522 -21.75 15.01 2.90
CA ASP A 522 -22.26 16.33 2.51
C ASP A 522 -22.34 16.51 0.98
N ILE A 523 -21.55 15.74 0.22
CA ILE A 523 -21.67 15.62 -1.25
C ILE A 523 -23.01 14.99 -1.69
N GLY A 524 -23.75 14.37 -0.77
CA GLY A 524 -25.03 13.71 -1.03
C GLY A 524 -24.94 12.18 -1.06
N ASN A 525 -24.01 11.60 -0.31
CA ASN A 525 -23.88 10.15 -0.15
C ASN A 525 -24.34 9.70 1.24
N THR A 526 -24.72 8.43 1.34
CA THR A 526 -24.96 7.79 2.64
C THR A 526 -23.71 7.06 3.07
N VAL A 527 -23.14 7.42 4.22
CA VAL A 527 -21.88 6.85 4.72
C VAL A 527 -22.21 5.97 5.91
N ILE A 528 -22.02 4.66 5.77
CA ILE A 528 -22.27 3.66 6.79
C ILE A 528 -20.91 3.11 7.24
N VAL A 529 -20.62 3.22 8.53
CA VAL A 529 -19.34 2.81 9.10
C VAL A 529 -19.57 1.78 10.19
N VAL A 530 -18.91 0.63 10.10
CA VAL A 530 -18.86 -0.35 11.20
C VAL A 530 -17.71 0.06 12.11
N GLU A 531 -17.99 0.43 13.36
CA GLU A 531 -16.95 0.98 14.26
C GLU A 531 -17.18 0.71 15.75
N HIS A 532 -16.06 0.82 16.47
CA HIS A 532 -15.94 0.75 17.93
C HIS A 532 -15.28 1.99 18.53
N ASP A 533 -14.68 2.84 17.70
CA ASP A 533 -14.03 4.06 18.17
C ASP A 533 -15.03 5.06 18.77
N GLU A 534 -14.66 5.60 19.94
CA GLU A 534 -15.51 6.51 20.72
C GLU A 534 -15.77 7.83 19.99
N GLU A 535 -14.76 8.39 19.32
CA GLU A 535 -14.85 9.67 18.63
C GLU A 535 -15.75 9.57 17.38
N LEU A 536 -15.62 8.48 16.62
CA LEU A 536 -16.46 8.19 15.46
C LEU A 536 -17.92 7.94 15.86
N ILE A 537 -18.18 7.15 16.90
CA ILE A 537 -19.54 6.92 17.41
C ILE A 537 -20.17 8.25 17.84
N LYS A 538 -19.42 9.10 18.55
CA LYS A 538 -19.89 10.41 19.00
C LYS A 538 -20.16 11.38 17.85
N ALA A 539 -19.39 11.31 16.77
CA ALA A 539 -19.53 12.18 15.62
C ALA A 539 -20.63 11.77 14.63
N ALA A 540 -21.22 10.58 14.79
CA ALA A 540 -22.24 10.04 13.91
C ALA A 540 -23.57 10.81 13.98
N ASP A 541 -24.24 10.96 12.84
CA ASP A 541 -25.59 11.53 12.79
C ASP A 541 -26.65 10.52 13.29
N TYR A 542 -26.38 9.23 13.09
CA TYR A 542 -27.26 8.13 13.46
C TYR A 542 -26.44 6.90 13.83
N ILE A 543 -26.85 6.18 14.88
CA ILE A 543 -26.14 5.03 15.41
C ILE A 543 -27.11 3.85 15.45
N ILE A 544 -26.59 2.67 15.08
CA ILE A 544 -27.28 1.39 15.11
C ILE A 544 -26.44 0.48 15.98
N ASP A 545 -26.97 0.06 17.12
CA ASP A 545 -26.28 -0.83 18.05
C ASP A 545 -26.83 -2.25 17.96
N ILE A 546 -25.96 -3.20 17.62
CA ILE A 546 -26.30 -4.62 17.47
C ILE A 546 -25.72 -5.42 18.63
N GLY A 547 -26.56 -6.18 19.31
CA GLY A 547 -26.18 -6.97 20.46
C GLY A 547 -27.29 -7.92 20.92
N PRO A 548 -27.44 -8.17 22.24
CA PRO A 548 -26.66 -7.61 23.35
C PRO A 548 -25.26 -8.22 23.49
N GLU A 549 -25.07 -9.47 23.03
CA GLU A 549 -23.83 -10.25 23.13
C GLU A 549 -23.30 -10.65 21.74
N ALA A 550 -22.24 -11.46 21.70
CA ALA A 550 -21.69 -12.01 20.46
C ALA A 550 -22.39 -13.32 20.04
N GLY A 551 -22.27 -13.69 18.75
CA GLY A 551 -22.72 -14.98 18.24
C GLY A 551 -24.22 -15.19 18.37
N ILE A 552 -24.62 -16.35 18.89
CA ILE A 552 -26.02 -16.79 18.97
C ILE A 552 -26.85 -15.91 19.91
N PHE A 553 -26.19 -15.32 20.92
CA PHE A 553 -26.77 -14.37 21.86
C PHE A 553 -26.83 -12.93 21.32
N GLY A 554 -26.21 -12.67 20.17
CA GLY A 554 -26.27 -11.40 19.45
C GLY A 554 -27.36 -11.34 18.39
N GLY A 555 -27.15 -10.47 17.41
CA GLY A 555 -27.98 -10.34 16.22
C GLY A 555 -29.32 -9.65 16.44
N LYS A 556 -29.50 -8.96 17.57
CA LYS A 556 -30.69 -8.12 17.85
C LYS A 556 -30.33 -6.65 17.74
N LEU A 557 -31.29 -5.84 17.31
CA LEU A 557 -31.19 -4.39 17.38
C LEU A 557 -31.45 -3.93 18.82
N ILE A 558 -30.48 -3.32 19.48
CA ILE A 558 -30.59 -2.86 20.87
C ILE A 558 -31.01 -1.40 20.93
N ALA A 559 -30.37 -0.56 20.11
CA ALA A 559 -30.68 0.85 20.00
C ALA A 559 -30.55 1.32 18.55
N GLN A 560 -31.38 2.28 18.18
CA GLN A 560 -31.24 3.06 16.95
C GLN A 560 -31.62 4.51 17.24
N GLY A 561 -30.81 5.47 16.79
CA GLY A 561 -31.05 6.88 17.07
C GLY A 561 -29.78 7.73 17.05
N ASN A 562 -29.80 8.87 17.73
CA ASN A 562 -28.61 9.70 17.92
C ASN A 562 -27.76 9.21 19.12
N TYR A 563 -26.62 9.86 19.36
CA TYR A 563 -25.71 9.54 20.47
C TYR A 563 -26.39 9.57 21.85
N GLU A 564 -27.25 10.56 22.11
CA GLU A 564 -27.99 10.66 23.37
C GLU A 564 -28.95 9.48 23.58
N THR A 565 -29.61 9.02 22.51
CA THR A 565 -30.49 7.85 22.55
C THR A 565 -29.69 6.58 22.85
N LEU A 566 -28.47 6.45 22.30
CA LEU A 566 -27.59 5.32 22.60
C LEU A 566 -27.21 5.29 24.09
N LEU A 567 -26.80 6.42 24.67
CA LEU A 567 -26.36 6.49 26.08
C LEU A 567 -27.44 6.06 27.09
N GLN A 568 -28.70 6.22 26.74
CA GLN A 568 -29.86 5.80 27.55
C GLN A 568 -30.20 4.31 27.39
N SER A 569 -29.60 3.63 26.42
CA SER A 569 -29.86 2.21 26.17
C SER A 569 -29.12 1.32 27.18
N ASN A 570 -29.65 0.10 27.38
CA ASN A 570 -29.03 -0.90 28.25
C ASN A 570 -27.95 -1.73 27.54
N SER A 571 -27.32 -1.20 26.48
CA SER A 571 -26.29 -1.93 25.75
C SER A 571 -24.93 -1.85 26.45
N LEU A 572 -24.06 -2.83 26.18
CA LEU A 572 -22.68 -2.78 26.68
C LEU A 572 -21.94 -1.56 26.12
N THR A 573 -22.17 -1.19 24.86
CA THR A 573 -21.56 -0.01 24.26
C THR A 573 -21.98 1.26 25.01
N ALA A 574 -23.27 1.43 25.28
CA ALA A 574 -23.78 2.55 26.08
C ALA A 574 -23.16 2.57 27.48
N GLN A 575 -23.01 1.41 28.13
CA GLN A 575 -22.41 1.30 29.46
C GLN A 575 -20.94 1.73 29.50
N TYR A 576 -20.16 1.46 28.46
CA TYR A 576 -18.79 1.95 28.37
C TYR A 576 -18.73 3.46 28.05
N LEU A 577 -19.58 3.94 27.14
CA LEU A 577 -19.61 5.34 26.73
C LEU A 577 -20.14 6.28 27.84
N ASN A 578 -21.12 5.84 28.63
CA ASN A 578 -21.63 6.60 29.78
C ASN A 578 -20.76 6.45 31.05
N GLY A 579 -19.73 5.58 31.00
CA GLY A 579 -18.79 5.36 32.10
C GLY A 579 -19.30 4.47 33.23
N SER A 580 -20.47 3.83 33.11
CA SER A 580 -20.95 2.84 34.09
C SER A 580 -20.07 1.58 34.12
N LEU A 581 -19.53 1.18 32.98
CA LEU A 581 -18.42 0.23 32.86
C LEU A 581 -17.17 0.96 32.40
N LYS A 582 -16.02 0.64 33.01
CA LYS A 582 -14.71 1.19 32.63
C LYS A 582 -13.64 0.10 32.67
N ILE A 583 -12.64 0.21 31.81
CA ILE A 583 -11.39 -0.54 31.96
C ILE A 583 -10.58 0.16 33.05
N ALA A 584 -10.47 -0.50 34.21
CA ALA A 584 -9.82 0.05 35.39
C ALA A 584 -8.31 0.19 35.21
N LEU A 585 -7.74 1.25 35.76
CA LEU A 585 -6.29 1.42 35.82
C LEU A 585 -5.66 0.37 36.74
N PRO A 586 -4.46 -0.16 36.40
CA PRO A 586 -3.72 -1.04 37.29
C PRO A 586 -3.43 -0.34 38.63
N LYS A 587 -3.76 -0.98 39.75
CA LYS A 587 -3.49 -0.42 41.10
C LYS A 587 -2.00 -0.22 41.37
N GLN A 588 -1.16 -1.10 40.80
CA GLN A 588 0.29 -1.04 40.89
C GLN A 588 0.85 -1.49 39.55
N ARG A 589 1.74 -0.68 38.95
CA ARG A 589 2.47 -1.05 37.74
C ARG A 589 3.66 -1.93 38.08
N ARG A 590 3.94 -2.89 37.22
CA ARG A 590 5.07 -3.82 37.39
C ARG A 590 6.36 -3.08 37.06
N SER A 591 7.38 -3.22 37.92
CA SER A 591 8.72 -2.74 37.63
C SER A 591 9.65 -3.93 37.39
N SER A 592 10.48 -3.83 36.35
CA SER A 592 11.45 -4.88 36.02
C SER A 592 12.85 -4.30 35.94
N LYS A 593 13.81 -5.03 36.52
CA LYS A 593 15.24 -4.71 36.42
C LYS A 593 15.87 -5.31 35.15
N ASN A 594 15.19 -6.26 34.52
CA ASN A 594 15.66 -6.96 33.34
C ASN A 594 15.09 -6.29 32.09
N PHE A 595 15.95 -6.02 31.11
CA PHE A 595 15.54 -5.38 29.86
C PHE A 595 16.31 -5.97 28.67
N ILE A 596 15.78 -5.74 27.48
CA ILE A 596 16.49 -5.83 26.21
C ILE A 596 16.70 -4.41 25.71
N GLU A 597 17.92 -4.06 25.33
CA GLU A 597 18.25 -2.74 24.81
C GLU A 597 18.76 -2.85 23.38
N ILE A 598 18.14 -2.09 22.48
CA ILE A 598 18.63 -1.86 21.13
C ILE A 598 19.39 -0.55 21.13
N ILE A 599 20.64 -0.58 20.71
CA ILE A 599 21.50 0.61 20.60
C ILE A 599 21.64 0.97 19.12
N GLY A 600 21.41 2.24 18.79
CA GLY A 600 21.64 2.83 17.48
C GLY A 600 20.72 2.32 16.36
N ALA A 601 19.44 2.12 16.67
CA ALA A 601 18.43 1.70 15.68
C ALA A 601 18.24 2.78 14.60
N ARG A 602 18.57 2.45 13.36
CA ARG A 602 18.66 3.40 12.23
C ARG A 602 18.06 2.91 10.92
N HIS A 603 17.38 1.77 10.94
CA HIS A 603 16.73 1.25 9.75
C HIS A 603 15.60 2.19 9.28
N HIS A 604 15.46 2.35 7.95
CA HIS A 604 14.49 3.22 7.30
C HIS A 604 14.51 4.67 7.82
N ASN A 605 13.49 5.10 8.57
CA ASN A 605 13.36 6.48 9.04
C ASN A 605 13.82 6.68 10.50
N LEU A 606 14.25 5.63 11.19
CA LEU A 606 14.73 5.72 12.58
C LEU A 606 16.03 6.55 12.67
N LYS A 607 16.10 7.45 13.66
CA LYS A 607 17.18 8.43 13.80
C LYS A 607 18.29 7.97 14.74
N ASN A 608 18.80 6.75 14.54
CA ASN A 608 19.87 6.15 15.34
C ASN A 608 19.54 6.14 16.86
N ILE A 609 18.34 5.67 17.20
CA ILE A 609 17.79 5.74 18.56
C ILE A 609 18.23 4.55 19.43
N ASN A 610 18.32 4.78 20.74
CA ASN A 610 18.54 3.73 21.74
C ASN A 610 17.23 3.48 22.47
N VAL A 611 16.81 2.21 22.61
CA VAL A 611 15.50 1.88 23.19
C VAL A 611 15.59 0.68 24.11
N LYS A 612 14.99 0.79 25.30
CA LYS A 612 14.92 -0.28 26.30
C LYS A 612 13.53 -0.90 26.39
N PHE A 613 13.48 -2.23 26.31
CA PHE A 613 12.28 -3.06 26.45
C PHE A 613 12.35 -3.85 27.76
N PRO A 614 11.59 -3.47 28.80
CA PRO A 614 11.57 -4.22 30.06
C PRO A 614 10.94 -5.61 29.88
N LEU A 615 11.49 -6.60 30.58
CA LEU A 615 10.98 -7.97 30.61
C LEU A 615 10.00 -8.17 31.78
N ASN A 616 9.21 -9.25 31.74
CA ASN A 616 8.22 -9.60 32.77
C ASN A 616 7.17 -8.49 33.03
N SER A 617 6.89 -7.68 32.02
CA SER A 617 5.95 -6.55 32.09
C SER A 617 5.21 -6.40 30.76
N LEU A 618 4.17 -5.56 30.76
CA LEU A 618 3.50 -5.11 29.54
C LEU A 618 4.18 -3.83 29.02
N CYS A 619 5.02 -3.97 28.00
CA CYS A 619 5.66 -2.85 27.31
C CYS A 619 4.85 -2.48 26.05
N VAL A 620 4.48 -1.22 25.90
CA VAL A 620 3.69 -0.73 24.76
C VAL A 620 4.48 0.28 23.95
N VAL A 621 4.57 0.05 22.64
CA VAL A 621 5.20 0.94 21.66
C VAL A 621 4.11 1.73 20.93
N THR A 622 4.13 3.04 21.11
CA THR A 622 3.14 4.01 20.60
C THR A 622 3.81 5.08 19.72
N GLY A 623 3.00 5.91 19.08
CA GLY A 623 3.41 6.98 18.19
C GLY A 623 2.51 7.07 16.96
N VAL A 624 2.59 8.16 16.20
CA VAL A 624 1.77 8.36 15.00
C VAL A 624 2.06 7.35 13.87
N SER A 625 1.15 7.21 12.92
CA SER A 625 1.36 6.32 11.76
C SER A 625 2.60 6.77 10.96
N GLY A 626 3.44 5.81 10.55
CA GLY A 626 4.70 6.10 9.87
C GLY A 626 5.84 6.60 10.77
N SER A 627 5.68 6.65 12.10
CA SER A 627 6.74 7.12 13.02
C SER A 627 7.94 6.16 13.16
N GLY A 628 7.79 4.90 12.75
CA GLY A 628 8.85 3.88 12.82
C GLY A 628 8.59 2.73 13.80
N LYS A 629 7.38 2.61 14.39
CA LYS A 629 7.01 1.53 15.32
C LYS A 629 7.26 0.12 14.78
N SER A 630 6.69 -0.19 13.62
CA SER A 630 6.87 -1.50 12.97
C SER A 630 8.33 -1.70 12.56
N THR A 631 9.02 -0.66 12.10
CA THR A 631 10.47 -0.73 11.79
C THR A 631 11.28 -1.14 13.02
N LEU A 632 11.02 -0.54 14.18
CA LEU A 632 11.73 -0.85 15.42
C LEU A 632 11.44 -2.27 15.91
N VAL A 633 10.17 -2.67 15.95
CA VAL A 633 9.76 -3.94 16.56
C VAL A 633 9.88 -5.12 15.59
N LYS A 634 9.34 -4.99 14.37
CA LYS A 634 9.25 -6.09 13.39
C LYS A 634 10.53 -6.26 12.56
N ASN A 635 11.21 -5.18 12.19
CA ASN A 635 12.40 -5.26 11.33
C ASN A 635 13.71 -5.33 12.12
N ILE A 636 13.78 -4.74 13.32
CA ILE A 636 14.99 -4.74 14.15
C ILE A 636 14.86 -5.72 15.32
N LEU A 637 13.99 -5.44 16.30
CA LEU A 637 13.93 -6.19 17.56
C LEU A 637 13.70 -7.70 17.34
N TYR A 638 12.66 -8.05 16.60
CA TYR A 638 12.27 -9.45 16.41
C TYR A 638 13.33 -10.27 15.66
N PRO A 639 13.84 -9.84 14.48
CA PRO A 639 14.92 -10.55 13.78
C PRO A 639 16.22 -10.61 14.57
N ALA A 640 16.60 -9.53 15.27
CA ALA A 640 17.82 -9.48 16.07
C ALA A 640 17.78 -10.51 17.21
N LEU A 641 16.65 -10.63 17.89
CA LEU A 641 16.49 -11.61 18.96
C LEU A 641 16.40 -13.05 18.45
N ILE A 642 15.73 -13.32 17.33
CA ILE A 642 15.71 -14.65 16.71
C ILE A 642 17.12 -15.11 16.35
N LYS A 643 17.91 -14.23 15.74
CA LYS A 643 19.30 -14.56 15.39
C LYS A 643 20.12 -14.86 16.65
N LYS A 644 19.90 -14.12 17.74
CA LYS A 644 20.62 -14.32 19.01
C LYS A 644 20.25 -15.63 19.71
N LEU A 645 18.97 -16.04 19.68
CA LEU A 645 18.48 -17.23 20.37
C LEU A 645 18.56 -18.52 19.53
N ASN A 646 18.14 -18.46 18.26
CA ASN A 646 17.95 -19.65 17.42
C ASN A 646 19.01 -19.78 16.31
N GLY A 647 19.86 -18.77 16.11
CA GLY A 647 20.84 -18.74 15.01
C GLY A 647 20.24 -18.60 13.61
N ASN A 648 18.91 -18.46 13.47
CA ASN A 648 18.22 -18.39 12.19
C ASN A 648 18.46 -17.05 11.47
N SER A 649 18.64 -17.11 10.14
CA SER A 649 18.92 -15.96 9.28
C SER A 649 17.63 -15.28 8.78
N LEU A 650 16.99 -14.49 9.62
CA LEU A 650 16.08 -13.44 9.13
C LEU A 650 16.91 -12.22 8.69
N LYS A 651 16.39 -11.46 7.73
CA LYS A 651 16.96 -10.16 7.35
C LYS A 651 16.74 -9.20 8.52
N ILE A 652 17.82 -8.64 9.06
CA ILE A 652 17.77 -7.77 10.24
C ILE A 652 17.95 -6.33 9.77
N GLY A 653 17.11 -5.42 10.27
CA GLY A 653 17.27 -4.00 10.04
C GLY A 653 18.53 -3.45 10.69
N GLU A 654 18.93 -2.25 10.32
CA GLU A 654 20.16 -1.62 10.79
C GLU A 654 20.08 -1.14 12.25
N PHE A 655 21.00 -1.63 13.07
CA PHE A 655 21.26 -1.17 14.44
C PHE A 655 22.74 -1.38 14.80
N THR A 656 23.19 -0.88 15.95
CA THR A 656 24.60 -0.96 16.38
C THR A 656 24.84 -2.18 17.27
N GLU A 657 24.07 -2.34 18.33
CA GLU A 657 24.27 -3.44 19.29
C GLU A 657 22.97 -3.83 19.98
N LEU A 658 22.86 -5.09 20.39
CA LEU A 658 21.75 -5.61 21.19
C LEU A 658 22.30 -6.07 22.55
N LYS A 659 21.84 -5.44 23.64
CA LYS A 659 22.21 -5.76 25.03
C LYS A 659 20.99 -6.26 25.81
N GLY A 660 21.24 -6.87 26.97
CA GLY A 660 20.18 -7.22 27.92
C GLY A 660 20.17 -8.66 28.41
N SER A 661 19.11 -9.00 29.16
CA SER A 661 18.97 -10.26 29.88
C SER A 661 18.41 -11.40 29.00
N PHE A 662 19.13 -11.77 27.93
CA PHE A 662 18.67 -12.78 26.96
C PHE A 662 18.41 -14.17 27.58
N GLN A 663 19.11 -14.52 28.65
CA GLN A 663 18.99 -15.82 29.33
C GLN A 663 17.58 -16.09 29.88
N LEU A 664 16.80 -15.03 30.11
CA LEU A 664 15.43 -15.13 30.62
C LEU A 664 14.42 -15.49 29.54
N ILE A 665 14.80 -15.50 28.26
CA ILE A 665 13.91 -15.76 27.13
C ILE A 665 14.45 -16.95 26.35
N LYS A 666 13.65 -18.00 26.22
CA LYS A 666 14.00 -19.15 25.37
C LYS A 666 13.26 -19.17 24.04
N GLN A 667 12.06 -18.61 24.01
CA GLN A 667 11.23 -18.59 22.81
C GLN A 667 10.71 -17.18 22.55
N ILE A 668 10.52 -16.84 21.29
CA ILE A 668 9.93 -15.57 20.87
C ILE A 668 8.80 -15.87 19.91
N GLU A 669 7.66 -15.25 20.17
CA GLU A 669 6.47 -15.40 19.37
C GLU A 669 6.01 -14.03 18.88
N PHE A 670 6.14 -13.81 17.58
CA PHE A 670 5.53 -12.68 16.91
C PHE A 670 4.11 -13.06 16.50
N VAL A 671 3.15 -12.24 16.92
CA VAL A 671 1.73 -12.43 16.67
C VAL A 671 1.21 -11.22 15.92
N ASP A 672 1.16 -11.35 14.60
CA ASP A 672 0.63 -10.35 13.69
C ASP A 672 -0.83 -10.63 13.29
N GLN A 673 -1.38 -9.73 12.49
CA GLN A 673 -2.73 -9.82 11.94
C GLN A 673 -2.82 -10.67 10.67
N ASN A 674 -1.72 -11.31 10.25
CA ASN A 674 -1.78 -12.15 9.07
C ASN A 674 -2.72 -13.35 9.34
N PRO A 675 -3.53 -13.76 8.35
CA PRO A 675 -4.44 -14.88 8.54
C PRO A 675 -3.65 -16.14 8.93
N ILE A 676 -4.12 -16.85 9.97
CA ILE A 676 -3.48 -18.08 10.50
C ILE A 676 -3.17 -19.08 9.38
N GLY A 677 -4.06 -19.16 8.40
CA GLY A 677 -3.85 -19.95 7.20
C GLY A 677 -4.74 -19.46 6.06
N ARG A 678 -4.19 -19.44 4.84
CA ARG A 678 -4.96 -19.18 3.61
C ARG A 678 -5.83 -20.35 3.17
N SER A 679 -5.69 -21.51 3.83
CA SER A 679 -6.43 -22.71 3.48
C SER A 679 -7.79 -22.73 4.17
N SER A 680 -8.83 -23.01 3.39
CA SER A 680 -10.17 -23.40 3.83
C SER A 680 -10.18 -24.46 4.94
N ARG A 681 -9.10 -25.25 5.04
CA ARG A 681 -8.94 -26.42 5.91
C ARG A 681 -8.44 -26.15 7.32
N SER A 682 -7.95 -24.95 7.58
CA SER A 682 -7.59 -24.51 8.93
C SER A 682 -8.86 -24.00 9.62
N ASN A 683 -9.02 -24.32 10.91
CA ASN A 683 -10.12 -23.83 11.74
C ASN A 683 -9.69 -23.75 13.22
N PRO A 684 -10.45 -23.09 14.10
CA PRO A 684 -10.10 -22.93 15.51
C PRO A 684 -9.77 -24.25 16.21
N VAL A 685 -10.62 -25.28 16.03
CA VAL A 685 -10.52 -26.56 16.74
C VAL A 685 -9.31 -27.40 16.32
N THR A 686 -8.88 -27.31 15.06
CA THR A 686 -7.64 -27.94 14.58
C THR A 686 -6.42 -27.23 15.15
N TYR A 687 -6.47 -25.90 15.27
CA TYR A 687 -5.35 -25.09 15.74
C TYR A 687 -5.00 -25.37 17.22
N ILE A 688 -6.01 -25.43 18.10
CA ILE A 688 -5.82 -25.79 19.52
C ILE A 688 -5.64 -27.30 19.76
N LYS A 689 -5.64 -28.11 18.69
CA LYS A 689 -5.53 -29.58 18.73
C LYS A 689 -6.59 -30.25 19.62
N ALA A 690 -7.78 -29.65 19.71
CA ALA A 690 -8.95 -30.28 20.32
C ALA A 690 -9.62 -31.24 19.34
N TYR A 691 -9.48 -31.00 18.03
CA TYR A 691 -10.09 -31.83 17.00
C TYR A 691 -9.60 -33.28 17.01
N ASP A 692 -8.35 -33.51 17.40
CA ASP A 692 -7.79 -34.86 17.50
C ASP A 692 -8.51 -35.70 18.55
N ASP A 693 -8.81 -35.11 19.72
CA ASP A 693 -9.59 -35.79 20.76
C ASP A 693 -11.04 -36.02 20.31
N ILE A 694 -11.67 -35.04 19.63
CA ILE A 694 -13.03 -35.19 19.08
C ILE A 694 -13.08 -36.33 18.04
N ARG A 695 -12.11 -36.39 17.13
CA ARG A 695 -12.06 -37.46 16.11
C ARG A 695 -11.83 -38.84 16.72
N ASN A 696 -11.02 -38.91 17.77
CA ASN A 696 -10.81 -40.15 18.52
C ASN A 696 -12.08 -40.59 19.26
N LEU A 697 -12.83 -39.65 19.85
CA LEU A 697 -14.13 -39.93 20.45
C LEU A 697 -15.09 -40.55 19.44
N TYR A 698 -15.21 -39.96 18.25
CA TYR A 698 -16.09 -40.50 17.20
C TYR A 698 -15.65 -41.86 16.67
N ALA A 699 -14.34 -42.11 16.58
CA ALA A 699 -13.81 -43.40 16.16
C ALA A 699 -14.09 -44.54 17.16
N ASN A 700 -14.31 -44.21 18.43
CA ASN A 700 -14.61 -45.17 19.49
C ASN A 700 -16.11 -45.47 19.64
N LEU A 701 -16.99 -44.81 18.89
CA LEU A 701 -18.43 -45.05 18.93
C LEU A 701 -18.77 -46.42 18.30
N GLN A 702 -19.81 -47.08 18.84
CA GLN A 702 -20.21 -48.42 18.40
C GLN A 702 -20.45 -48.54 16.89
N LEU A 703 -21.11 -47.54 16.28
CA LEU A 703 -21.34 -47.57 14.83
C LEU A 703 -20.04 -47.41 14.02
N ALA A 704 -19.12 -46.59 14.51
CA ALA A 704 -17.82 -46.37 13.87
C ALA A 704 -16.92 -47.61 13.97
N THR A 705 -16.93 -48.30 15.11
CA THR A 705 -16.16 -49.54 15.30
C THR A 705 -16.69 -50.67 14.43
N VAL A 706 -18.01 -50.84 14.32
CA VAL A 706 -18.64 -51.82 13.41
C VAL A 706 -18.29 -51.55 11.95
N ARG A 707 -18.29 -50.28 11.53
CA ARG A 707 -17.93 -49.87 10.15
C ARG A 707 -16.41 -49.73 9.92
N ASN A 708 -15.57 -50.11 10.89
CA ASN A 708 -14.10 -49.97 10.83
C ASN A 708 -13.60 -48.53 10.57
N TYR A 709 -14.39 -47.52 10.93
CA TYR A 709 -13.97 -46.12 10.81
C TYR A 709 -12.97 -45.73 11.89
N LYS A 710 -11.77 -45.36 11.46
CA LYS A 710 -10.72 -44.74 12.29
C LYS A 710 -10.87 -43.21 12.34
N ALA A 711 -10.17 -42.55 13.26
CA ALA A 711 -10.15 -41.09 13.43
C ALA A 711 -9.83 -40.28 12.14
N LYS A 712 -9.14 -40.89 11.15
CA LYS A 712 -8.88 -40.27 9.84
C LYS A 712 -10.14 -40.05 8.99
N HIS A 713 -11.19 -40.86 9.17
CA HIS A 713 -12.44 -40.74 8.40
C HIS A 713 -13.27 -39.54 8.88
N PHE A 714 -13.15 -39.17 10.14
CA PHE A 714 -13.77 -37.98 10.72
C PHE A 714 -12.93 -36.70 10.49
N SER A 715 -12.04 -36.70 9.48
CA SER A 715 -11.26 -35.52 9.10
C SER A 715 -11.62 -35.11 7.68
N PHE A 716 -12.08 -33.86 7.50
CA PHE A 716 -12.39 -33.31 6.18
C PHE A 716 -11.12 -33.05 5.33
N ASN A 717 -9.93 -33.18 5.93
CA ASN A 717 -8.63 -32.99 5.26
C ASN A 717 -8.11 -34.25 4.56
N VAL A 718 -8.75 -35.40 4.77
CA VAL A 718 -8.28 -36.69 4.27
C VAL A 718 -9.35 -37.29 3.36
N ASP A 719 -8.93 -37.92 2.25
CA ASP A 719 -9.82 -38.55 1.26
C ASP A 719 -10.69 -39.69 1.80
N ALA A 720 -10.48 -40.13 3.04
CA ALA A 720 -11.16 -41.28 3.62
C ALA A 720 -12.65 -41.05 3.94
N GLY A 721 -13.05 -39.83 4.33
CA GLY A 721 -14.45 -39.54 4.70
C GLY A 721 -14.99 -38.19 4.24
N ARG A 722 -14.15 -37.37 3.59
CA ARG A 722 -14.55 -36.07 3.05
C ARG A 722 -15.39 -36.22 1.78
N CYS A 723 -16.17 -35.19 1.46
CA CYS A 723 -16.92 -35.12 0.21
C CYS A 723 -15.95 -35.04 -0.99
N ASN A 724 -16.15 -35.89 -1.99
CA ASN A 724 -15.29 -35.99 -3.16
C ASN A 724 -15.43 -34.78 -4.11
N ALA A 725 -16.62 -34.16 -4.18
CA ALA A 725 -16.89 -33.05 -5.09
C ALA A 725 -16.16 -31.76 -4.68
N CYS A 726 -16.31 -31.34 -3.43
CA CYS A 726 -15.63 -30.15 -2.90
C CYS A 726 -14.30 -30.46 -2.20
N LYS A 727 -13.83 -31.72 -2.23
CA LYS A 727 -12.60 -32.18 -1.57
C LYS A 727 -12.48 -31.74 -0.10
N GLY A 728 -13.60 -31.69 0.61
CA GLY A 728 -13.68 -31.30 2.02
C GLY A 728 -13.79 -29.79 2.30
N ASP A 729 -13.81 -28.92 1.29
CA ASP A 729 -13.93 -27.47 1.50
C ASP A 729 -15.37 -27.06 1.87
N GLY A 730 -16.36 -27.76 1.32
CA GLY A 730 -17.79 -27.47 1.51
C GLY A 730 -18.36 -26.50 0.46
N GLU A 731 -17.48 -25.83 -0.28
CA GLU A 731 -17.81 -24.89 -1.33
C GLU A 731 -17.06 -25.22 -2.62
N VAL A 732 -17.50 -24.65 -3.73
CA VAL A 732 -16.88 -24.73 -5.05
C VAL A 732 -16.67 -23.31 -5.55
N THR A 733 -15.44 -23.00 -5.95
CA THR A 733 -15.09 -21.68 -6.50
C THR A 733 -15.32 -21.67 -8.01
N VAL A 734 -16.03 -20.66 -8.49
CA VAL A 734 -16.24 -20.38 -9.91
C VAL A 734 -15.46 -19.13 -10.28
N GLU A 735 -14.48 -19.28 -11.17
CA GLU A 735 -13.66 -18.17 -11.65
C GLU A 735 -14.49 -17.24 -12.56
N MET A 736 -14.45 -15.94 -12.28
CA MET A 736 -15.19 -14.91 -13.03
C MET A 736 -14.21 -14.05 -13.84
N GLN A 737 -14.57 -13.67 -15.07
CA GLN A 737 -13.66 -12.92 -15.96
C GLN A 737 -13.48 -11.44 -15.58
N PHE A 738 -14.50 -10.79 -15.01
CA PHE A 738 -14.52 -9.34 -14.73
C PHE A 738 -14.88 -9.00 -13.27
N MET A 739 -15.03 -10.01 -12.42
CA MET A 739 -15.49 -9.88 -11.05
C MET A 739 -14.61 -10.75 -10.15
N ALA A 740 -14.71 -10.53 -8.84
CA ALA A 740 -14.12 -11.46 -7.88
C ALA A 740 -14.73 -12.87 -8.06
N ASP A 741 -13.91 -13.90 -7.85
CA ASP A 741 -14.35 -15.29 -7.90
C ASP A 741 -15.53 -15.53 -6.96
N VAL A 742 -16.48 -16.34 -7.41
CA VAL A 742 -17.69 -16.62 -6.66
C VAL A 742 -17.55 -17.97 -5.96
N HIS A 743 -17.73 -17.98 -4.64
CA HIS A 743 -17.80 -19.20 -3.85
C HIS A 743 -19.26 -19.64 -3.71
N MET A 744 -19.57 -20.85 -4.17
CA MET A 744 -20.91 -21.44 -4.06
C MET A 744 -20.89 -22.64 -3.14
N THR A 745 -21.95 -22.83 -2.35
CA THR A 745 -22.12 -24.03 -1.52
C THR A 745 -22.13 -25.28 -2.38
N CYS A 746 -21.37 -26.31 -2.00
CA CYS A 746 -21.30 -27.57 -2.74
C CYS A 746 -22.66 -28.28 -2.75
N GLU A 747 -23.20 -28.55 -3.93
CA GLU A 747 -24.52 -29.19 -4.12
C GLU A 747 -24.55 -30.66 -3.65
N VAL A 748 -23.39 -31.35 -3.64
CA VAL A 748 -23.31 -32.77 -3.29
C VAL A 748 -23.42 -33.00 -1.78
N CYS A 749 -22.75 -32.16 -0.98
CA CYS A 749 -22.76 -32.27 0.47
C CYS A 749 -23.59 -31.18 1.16
N ASN A 750 -24.18 -30.24 0.42
CA ASN A 750 -24.84 -29.04 0.96
C ASN A 750 -23.98 -28.33 2.00
N GLY A 751 -22.69 -28.14 1.71
CA GLY A 751 -21.76 -27.50 2.65
C GLY A 751 -21.22 -28.36 3.78
N LYS A 752 -21.73 -29.59 4.00
CA LYS A 752 -21.36 -30.43 5.14
C LYS A 752 -19.95 -31.03 5.12
N ARG A 753 -19.18 -30.86 4.03
CA ARG A 753 -17.78 -31.33 3.88
C ARG A 753 -17.52 -32.84 3.94
N PHE A 754 -18.45 -33.66 4.43
CA PHE A 754 -18.30 -35.11 4.58
C PHE A 754 -19.24 -35.91 3.67
N GLN A 755 -18.93 -37.19 3.49
CA GLN A 755 -19.84 -38.16 2.86
C GLN A 755 -21.00 -38.50 3.80
N LYS A 756 -22.15 -38.88 3.22
CA LYS A 756 -23.39 -39.16 4.00
C LYS A 756 -23.17 -40.24 5.06
N GLU A 757 -22.41 -41.29 4.75
CA GLU A 757 -22.14 -42.42 5.65
C GLU A 757 -21.39 -42.03 6.94
N ILE A 758 -20.57 -40.97 6.88
CA ILE A 758 -19.84 -40.45 8.04
C ILE A 758 -20.79 -39.66 8.96
N LEU A 759 -21.81 -39.02 8.39
CA LEU A 759 -22.81 -38.23 9.13
C LEU A 759 -23.79 -39.11 9.93
N ASP A 760 -23.89 -40.40 9.60
CA ASP A 760 -24.69 -41.37 10.36
C ASP A 760 -24.13 -41.63 11.76
N VAL A 761 -22.81 -41.47 11.93
CA VAL A 761 -22.16 -41.66 13.23
C VAL A 761 -22.46 -40.45 14.11
N LYS A 762 -23.18 -40.68 15.20
CA LYS A 762 -23.64 -39.62 16.11
C LYS A 762 -23.20 -39.88 17.55
N PHE A 763 -22.68 -38.83 18.19
CA PHE A 763 -22.49 -38.76 19.63
C PHE A 763 -23.63 -37.94 20.24
N ASN A 764 -24.44 -38.55 21.11
CA ASN A 764 -25.60 -37.90 21.73
C ASN A 764 -26.50 -37.18 20.70
N ASN A 765 -26.90 -37.88 19.65
CA ASN A 765 -27.72 -37.38 18.53
C ASN A 765 -27.09 -36.29 17.64
N LYS A 766 -25.83 -35.94 17.85
CA LYS A 766 -25.08 -34.97 17.03
C LYS A 766 -24.04 -35.68 16.19
N SER A 767 -23.98 -35.37 14.90
CA SER A 767 -22.92 -35.82 13.98
C SER A 767 -21.67 -34.96 14.14
N ILE A 768 -20.57 -35.39 13.51
CA ILE A 768 -19.31 -34.63 13.53
C ILE A 768 -19.47 -33.21 12.97
N VAL A 769 -20.36 -33.02 11.98
CA VAL A 769 -20.65 -31.71 11.40
C VAL A 769 -21.41 -30.84 12.39
N ASP A 770 -22.40 -31.42 13.08
CA ASP A 770 -23.17 -30.68 14.08
C ASP A 770 -22.26 -30.17 15.21
N ILE A 771 -21.23 -30.93 15.60
CA ILE A 771 -20.20 -30.47 16.57
C ILE A 771 -19.35 -29.34 15.99
N LEU A 772 -18.97 -29.43 14.70
CA LEU A 772 -18.18 -28.40 14.05
C LEU A 772 -18.95 -27.08 13.83
N GLU A 773 -20.29 -27.15 13.75
CA GLU A 773 -21.17 -25.98 13.60
C GLU A 773 -21.54 -25.31 14.94
N MET A 774 -21.30 -25.98 16.07
CA MET A 774 -21.47 -25.39 17.41
C MET A 774 -20.49 -24.24 17.64
N SER A 775 -20.93 -23.24 18.39
CA SER A 775 -20.03 -22.24 18.94
C SER A 775 -19.11 -22.85 20.00
N VAL A 776 -18.00 -22.18 20.32
CA VAL A 776 -17.11 -22.60 21.41
C VAL A 776 -17.87 -22.70 22.74
N ASP A 777 -18.74 -21.74 23.04
CA ASP A 777 -19.55 -21.76 24.28
C ASP A 777 -20.49 -22.97 24.32
N GLU A 778 -21.23 -23.21 23.24
CA GLU A 778 -22.12 -24.36 23.12
C GLU A 778 -21.37 -25.69 23.25
N ALA A 779 -20.20 -25.79 22.62
CA ALA A 779 -19.38 -26.98 22.66
C ALA A 779 -18.83 -27.25 24.07
N ILE A 780 -18.40 -26.21 24.80
CA ILE A 780 -17.93 -26.34 26.18
C ILE A 780 -19.05 -26.90 27.07
N ASP A 781 -20.26 -26.34 26.97
CA ASP A 781 -21.40 -26.80 27.76
C ASP A 781 -21.82 -28.22 27.38
N PHE A 782 -21.86 -28.53 26.08
CA PHE A 782 -22.17 -29.86 25.56
C PHE A 782 -21.17 -30.92 26.07
N PHE A 783 -19.86 -30.68 25.97
CA PHE A 783 -18.85 -31.63 26.42
C PHE A 783 -18.80 -31.75 27.95
N LYS A 784 -19.08 -30.68 28.71
CA LYS A 784 -19.24 -30.76 30.17
C LYS A 784 -20.44 -31.61 30.55
N GLN A 785 -21.60 -31.38 29.92
CA GLN A 785 -22.84 -32.11 30.18
C GLN A 785 -22.69 -33.61 29.89
N HIS A 786 -21.95 -33.96 28.83
CA HIS A 786 -21.75 -35.34 28.40
C HIS A 786 -20.46 -36.00 28.92
N LYS A 787 -19.87 -35.46 30.00
CA LYS A 787 -18.73 -36.05 30.74
C LYS A 787 -17.44 -36.21 29.92
N GLU A 788 -17.14 -35.27 29.02
CA GLU A 788 -15.88 -35.18 28.28
C GLU A 788 -15.04 -33.96 28.71
N PRO A 789 -14.57 -33.91 29.99
CA PRO A 789 -13.95 -32.71 30.55
C PRO A 789 -12.61 -32.37 29.87
N LYS A 790 -11.90 -33.36 29.33
CA LYS A 790 -10.62 -33.15 28.62
C LYS A 790 -10.80 -32.28 27.38
N ILE A 791 -11.87 -32.51 26.61
CA ILE A 791 -12.18 -31.72 25.42
C ILE A 791 -12.63 -30.32 25.86
N ALA A 792 -13.55 -30.24 26.83
CA ALA A 792 -14.01 -28.95 27.36
C ALA A 792 -12.85 -28.07 27.88
N GLN A 793 -11.91 -28.63 28.64
CA GLN A 793 -10.74 -27.91 29.15
C GLN A 793 -9.84 -27.34 28.04
N LYS A 794 -9.73 -28.02 26.90
CA LYS A 794 -8.99 -27.50 25.74
C LYS A 794 -9.72 -26.35 25.03
N LEU A 795 -11.04 -26.28 25.15
CA LEU A 795 -11.86 -25.23 24.53
C LEU A 795 -11.95 -23.96 25.40
N ILE A 796 -11.89 -24.06 26.73
CA ILE A 796 -12.02 -22.92 27.66
C ILE A 796 -11.10 -21.74 27.29
N PRO A 797 -9.82 -21.94 26.94
CA PRO A 797 -8.96 -20.81 26.58
C PRO A 797 -9.43 -20.01 25.35
N LEU A 798 -10.21 -20.59 24.43
CA LEU A 798 -10.85 -19.84 23.35
C LEU A 798 -11.97 -18.93 23.88
N GLN A 799 -12.73 -19.38 24.88
CA GLN A 799 -13.74 -18.57 25.55
C GLN A 799 -13.08 -17.43 26.36
N ASP A 800 -11.99 -17.71 27.08
CA ASP A 800 -11.28 -16.72 27.90
C ASP A 800 -10.72 -15.54 27.09
N VAL A 801 -10.26 -15.80 25.86
CA VAL A 801 -9.80 -14.76 24.93
C VAL A 801 -10.95 -14.05 24.19
N GLY A 802 -12.21 -14.40 24.49
CA GLY A 802 -13.40 -13.77 23.93
C GLY A 802 -13.90 -14.35 22.61
N LEU A 803 -13.49 -15.57 22.23
CA LEU A 803 -13.92 -16.26 21.00
C LEU A 803 -15.03 -17.29 21.24
N GLY A 804 -15.81 -17.13 22.32
CA GLY A 804 -16.93 -18.02 22.67
C GLY A 804 -17.97 -18.19 21.55
N TYR A 805 -18.15 -17.16 20.73
CA TYR A 805 -19.11 -17.13 19.62
C TYR A 805 -18.64 -17.84 18.35
N VAL A 806 -17.34 -18.05 18.18
CA VAL A 806 -16.77 -18.60 16.94
C VAL A 806 -17.17 -20.07 16.82
N GLN A 807 -17.54 -20.52 15.61
CA GLN A 807 -17.84 -21.94 15.40
C GLN A 807 -16.55 -22.77 15.36
N LEU A 808 -16.57 -23.96 15.93
CA LEU A 808 -15.39 -24.83 16.00
C LEU A 808 -14.78 -25.13 14.61
N GLY A 809 -15.64 -25.34 13.61
CA GLY A 809 -15.30 -25.67 12.23
C GLY A 809 -15.22 -24.48 11.27
N GLN A 810 -15.37 -23.25 11.75
CA GLN A 810 -15.30 -22.04 10.94
C GLN A 810 -13.95 -21.96 10.22
N SER A 811 -13.94 -21.61 8.94
CA SER A 811 -12.70 -21.54 8.19
C SER A 811 -11.83 -20.39 8.69
N SER A 812 -10.53 -20.64 8.88
CA SER A 812 -9.57 -19.60 9.26
C SER A 812 -9.45 -18.47 8.22
N SER A 813 -9.87 -18.71 6.98
CA SER A 813 -9.92 -17.68 5.93
C SER A 813 -11.06 -16.67 6.12
N THR A 814 -12.11 -17.06 6.85
CA THR A 814 -13.27 -16.21 7.17
C THR A 814 -13.15 -15.51 8.52
N LEU A 815 -12.08 -15.80 9.28
CA LEU A 815 -11.81 -15.15 10.55
C LEU A 815 -11.15 -13.79 10.32
N SER A 816 -11.48 -12.82 11.16
CA SER A 816 -10.78 -11.54 11.17
C SER A 816 -9.33 -11.70 11.66
N GLY A 817 -8.46 -10.74 11.32
CA GLY A 817 -7.07 -10.73 11.81
C GLY A 817 -6.98 -10.79 13.35
N GLY A 818 -7.86 -10.05 14.04
CA GLY A 818 -7.95 -10.05 15.49
C GLY A 818 -8.49 -11.36 16.08
N GLU A 819 -9.42 -12.05 15.41
CA GLU A 819 -9.84 -13.41 15.80
C GLU A 819 -8.70 -14.41 15.66
N ALA A 820 -7.97 -14.34 14.54
CA ALA A 820 -6.81 -15.17 14.29
C ALA A 820 -5.73 -15.02 15.37
N GLN A 821 -5.40 -13.78 15.74
CA GLN A 821 -4.47 -13.49 16.82
C GLN A 821 -4.92 -14.04 18.18
N ARG A 822 -6.21 -13.92 18.51
CA ARG A 822 -6.78 -14.46 19.75
C ARG A 822 -6.76 -15.99 19.80
N ILE A 823 -6.96 -16.69 18.67
CA ILE A 823 -6.78 -18.15 18.60
C ILE A 823 -5.32 -18.53 18.89
N LYS A 824 -4.36 -17.77 18.33
CA LYS A 824 -2.94 -17.99 18.62
C LYS A 824 -2.66 -17.79 20.11
N LEU A 825 -3.20 -16.74 20.72
CA LEU A 825 -3.10 -16.48 22.17
C LEU A 825 -3.66 -17.64 23.02
N ALA A 826 -4.86 -18.13 22.69
CA ALA A 826 -5.50 -19.26 23.39
C ALA A 826 -4.63 -20.52 23.37
N SER A 827 -3.95 -20.79 22.25
CA SER A 827 -3.06 -21.96 22.14
C SER A 827 -1.87 -21.94 23.11
N PHE A 828 -1.40 -20.76 23.54
CA PHE A 828 -0.35 -20.63 24.55
C PHE A 828 -0.89 -20.72 25.96
N LEU A 829 -2.11 -20.24 26.21
CA LEU A 829 -2.77 -20.42 27.51
C LEU A 829 -2.99 -21.90 27.84
N ILE A 830 -3.31 -22.73 26.84
CA ILE A 830 -3.46 -24.20 26.95
C ILE A 830 -2.17 -24.90 27.40
N LYS A 831 -0.99 -24.43 26.98
CA LYS A 831 0.29 -25.07 27.30
C LYS A 831 0.65 -25.03 28.81
N GLY A 832 -0.06 -24.24 29.61
CA GLY A 832 0.14 -24.17 31.06
C GLY A 832 1.43 -23.43 31.45
N THR A 833 1.91 -23.67 32.67
CA THR A 833 3.16 -23.11 33.19
C THR A 833 4.35 -23.87 32.62
N THR A 834 5.08 -23.24 31.70
CA THR A 834 6.32 -23.80 31.15
C THR A 834 7.54 -23.28 31.92
N THR A 835 8.57 -24.12 32.03
CA THR A 835 9.91 -23.70 32.50
C THR A 835 10.51 -22.67 31.55
N ASP A 836 10.21 -22.82 30.26
CA ASP A 836 10.72 -21.97 29.20
C ASP A 836 9.83 -20.74 29.05
N LYS A 837 10.41 -19.57 29.34
CA LYS A 837 9.71 -18.30 29.22
C LYS A 837 9.79 -17.78 27.79
N THR A 838 8.68 -17.20 27.37
CA THR A 838 8.44 -16.71 26.01
C THR A 838 8.28 -15.20 26.04
N LEU A 839 8.92 -14.50 25.10
CA LEU A 839 8.64 -13.10 24.80
C LEU A 839 7.60 -13.05 23.68
N PHE A 840 6.44 -12.49 23.97
CA PHE A 840 5.40 -12.25 22.98
C PHE A 840 5.51 -10.84 22.44
N ILE A 841 5.41 -10.73 21.12
CA ILE A 841 5.34 -9.46 20.42
C ILE A 841 4.01 -9.42 19.66
N PHE A 842 3.12 -8.50 20.03
CA PHE A 842 1.82 -8.30 19.39
C PHE A 842 1.83 -7.05 18.53
N ASP A 843 1.34 -7.17 17.30
CA ASP A 843 1.12 -6.05 16.38
C ASP A 843 -0.37 -5.68 16.41
N GLU A 844 -0.70 -4.51 16.97
CA GLU A 844 -2.05 -3.92 17.06
C GLU A 844 -3.16 -4.91 17.47
N PRO A 845 -3.10 -5.51 18.69
CA PRO A 845 -4.00 -6.59 19.08
C PRO A 845 -5.44 -6.18 19.44
N THR A 846 -5.71 -4.88 19.50
CA THR A 846 -7.06 -4.33 19.77
C THR A 846 -7.87 -4.10 18.50
N THR A 847 -7.28 -4.36 17.34
CA THR A 847 -7.91 -4.21 16.03
C THR A 847 -9.24 -4.97 15.97
N GLY A 848 -10.33 -4.24 15.71
CA GLY A 848 -11.69 -4.77 15.64
C GLY A 848 -12.27 -5.32 16.95
N LEU A 849 -11.73 -4.87 18.09
CA LEU A 849 -12.24 -5.23 19.40
C LEU A 849 -13.10 -4.10 19.98
N HIS A 850 -14.28 -4.48 20.48
CA HIS A 850 -15.08 -3.61 21.31
C HIS A 850 -14.43 -3.40 22.69
N PHE A 851 -14.75 -2.32 23.40
CA PHE A 851 -14.22 -1.99 24.74
C PHE A 851 -14.23 -3.19 25.71
N HIS A 852 -15.33 -3.95 25.70
CA HIS A 852 -15.47 -5.14 26.53
C HIS A 852 -14.50 -6.26 26.17
N ASP A 853 -14.21 -6.44 24.88
CA ASP A 853 -13.28 -7.45 24.38
C ASP A 853 -11.83 -7.04 24.65
N ILE A 854 -11.51 -5.74 24.61
CA ILE A 854 -10.21 -5.20 25.05
C ILE A 854 -9.97 -5.56 26.52
N ASN A 855 -10.99 -5.45 27.38
CA ASN A 855 -10.87 -5.86 28.78
C ASN A 855 -10.57 -7.36 28.93
N LYS A 856 -11.20 -8.23 28.13
CA LYS A 856 -10.91 -9.69 28.11
C LYS A 856 -9.49 -9.97 27.62
N LEU A 857 -9.03 -9.26 26.59
CA LEU A 857 -7.68 -9.35 26.07
C LEU A 857 -6.64 -8.97 27.13
N LEU A 858 -6.85 -7.86 27.84
CA LEU A 858 -5.97 -7.42 28.93
C LEU A 858 -5.90 -8.45 30.07
N LYS A 859 -7.01 -9.11 30.41
CA LYS A 859 -7.00 -10.24 31.37
C LYS A 859 -6.11 -11.39 30.89
N SER A 860 -6.19 -11.73 29.61
CA SER A 860 -5.36 -12.77 29.01
C SER A 860 -3.87 -12.39 28.97
N PHE A 861 -3.55 -11.13 28.70
CA PHE A 861 -2.18 -10.60 28.78
C PHE A 861 -1.63 -10.66 30.20
N ASN A 862 -2.41 -10.24 31.18
CA ASN A 862 -2.02 -10.35 32.59
C ASN A 862 -1.78 -11.81 33.00
N ALA A 863 -2.62 -12.74 32.58
CA ALA A 863 -2.44 -14.18 32.86
C ALA A 863 -1.14 -14.75 32.24
N LEU A 864 -0.70 -14.25 31.08
CA LEU A 864 0.60 -14.61 30.51
C LEU A 864 1.76 -14.02 31.32
N ILE A 865 1.66 -12.74 31.70
CA ILE A 865 2.71 -12.07 32.49
C ILE A 865 2.88 -12.75 33.86
N GLU A 866 1.78 -13.13 34.51
CA GLU A 866 1.78 -13.87 35.79
C GLU A 866 2.47 -15.24 35.69
N LYS A 867 2.41 -15.90 34.53
CA LYS A 867 3.17 -17.12 34.25
C LYS A 867 4.67 -16.88 34.00
N GLY A 868 5.12 -15.62 34.04
CA GLY A 868 6.51 -15.20 33.84
C GLY A 868 6.87 -14.88 32.39
N HIS A 869 5.89 -14.76 31.48
CA HIS A 869 6.14 -14.30 30.11
C HIS A 869 6.35 -12.78 30.05
N SER A 870 6.88 -12.29 28.94
CA SER A 870 7.08 -10.85 28.68
C SER A 870 6.27 -10.45 27.45
N LEU A 871 5.64 -9.28 27.46
CA LEU A 871 4.81 -8.81 26.36
C LEU A 871 5.30 -7.46 25.85
N ILE A 872 5.49 -7.37 24.53
CA ILE A 872 5.73 -6.12 23.81
C ILE A 872 4.57 -5.95 22.83
N VAL A 873 3.89 -4.81 22.88
CA VAL A 873 2.69 -4.55 22.07
C VAL A 873 2.90 -3.26 21.30
N VAL A 874 2.69 -3.30 19.98
CA VAL A 874 2.60 -2.08 19.16
C VAL A 874 1.15 -1.63 19.15
N GLU A 875 0.87 -0.40 19.59
CA GLU A 875 -0.51 0.05 19.74
C GLU A 875 -0.73 1.58 19.74
N HIS A 876 -1.97 1.94 19.44
CA HIS A 876 -2.63 3.23 19.38
C HIS A 876 -3.84 3.34 20.32
N ASN A 877 -4.51 2.24 20.71
CA ASN A 877 -5.70 2.32 21.59
C ASN A 877 -5.35 2.78 23.00
N LEU A 878 -6.02 3.84 23.44
CA LEU A 878 -5.75 4.48 24.73
C LEU A 878 -6.06 3.59 25.94
N ASP A 879 -7.04 2.68 25.86
CA ASP A 879 -7.38 1.77 26.96
C ASP A 879 -6.32 0.69 27.20
N LEU A 880 -5.64 0.26 26.13
CA LEU A 880 -4.48 -0.62 26.26
C LEU A 880 -3.26 0.16 26.73
N ILE A 881 -3.00 1.34 26.16
CA ILE A 881 -1.84 2.18 26.50
C ILE A 881 -1.87 2.59 27.98
N LYS A 882 -3.04 3.02 28.52
CA LYS A 882 -3.16 3.37 29.94
C LYS A 882 -2.91 2.19 30.88
N SER A 883 -3.09 0.96 30.38
CA SER A 883 -2.89 -0.28 31.14
C SER A 883 -1.44 -0.79 31.08
N ALA A 884 -0.58 -0.17 30.28
CA ALA A 884 0.83 -0.56 30.09
C ALA A 884 1.68 -0.37 31.35
N ASP A 885 2.62 -1.26 31.62
CA ASP A 885 3.60 -1.06 32.69
C ASP A 885 4.70 -0.08 32.25
N TYR A 886 5.03 -0.09 30.95
CA TYR A 886 6.06 0.75 30.34
C TYR A 886 5.65 1.17 28.92
N ILE A 887 5.94 2.40 28.54
CA ILE A 887 5.65 2.98 27.24
C ILE A 887 6.93 3.43 26.54
N ILE A 888 7.01 3.17 25.24
CA ILE A 888 7.98 3.74 24.31
C ILE A 888 7.19 4.53 23.26
N ASP A 889 7.37 5.86 23.23
CA ASP A 889 6.66 6.74 22.29
C ASP A 889 7.60 7.23 21.18
N LEU A 890 7.23 6.98 19.93
CA LEU A 890 8.07 7.22 18.75
C LEU A 890 7.48 8.28 17.83
N GLY A 891 8.31 9.28 17.50
CA GLY A 891 8.10 10.30 16.48
C GLY A 891 6.92 11.25 16.76
N ILE A 892 7.12 12.53 16.48
CA ILE A 892 6.02 13.52 16.48
C ILE A 892 5.20 13.34 15.19
N ASN A 893 5.89 13.13 14.06
CA ASN A 893 5.31 12.96 12.73
C ASN A 893 5.74 11.60 12.11
N GLY A 894 5.14 11.26 10.97
CA GLY A 894 5.50 10.08 10.18
C GLY A 894 6.59 10.35 9.12
N GLY A 895 7.16 9.30 8.55
CA GLY A 895 8.10 9.42 7.44
C GLY A 895 9.45 10.03 7.82
N LYS A 896 9.96 10.96 6.99
CA LYS A 896 11.29 11.58 7.17
C LYS A 896 11.44 12.34 8.50
N GLU A 897 10.35 12.93 9.00
CA GLU A 897 10.29 13.69 10.26
C GLU A 897 10.02 12.80 11.48
N GLY A 898 9.78 11.50 11.28
CA GLY A 898 9.61 10.52 12.33
C GLY A 898 10.93 9.92 12.83
N GLY A 899 10.82 8.80 13.54
CA GLY A 899 11.94 7.95 13.92
C GLY A 899 12.76 8.41 15.12
N ASN A 900 12.34 9.47 15.80
CA ASN A 900 12.91 9.92 17.07
C ASN A 900 12.22 9.24 18.25
N LEU A 901 12.97 8.94 19.32
CA LEU A 901 12.39 8.53 20.60
C LEU A 901 11.93 9.77 21.35
N ILE A 902 10.62 9.89 21.59
CA ILE A 902 10.03 11.06 22.26
C ILE A 902 9.99 10.84 23.77
N PHE A 903 9.68 9.61 24.19
CA PHE A 903 9.56 9.25 25.59
C PHE A 903 9.78 7.75 25.83
N GLU A 904 10.36 7.42 26.99
CA GLU A 904 10.39 6.07 27.54
C GLU A 904 10.10 6.13 29.05
N GLY A 905 9.17 5.30 29.57
CA GLY A 905 8.79 5.36 30.99
C GLY A 905 7.38 4.87 31.29
N THR A 906 6.80 5.31 32.41
CA THR A 906 5.43 4.93 32.80
C THR A 906 4.39 5.81 32.10
N PRO A 907 3.12 5.36 31.98
CA PRO A 907 2.02 6.19 31.48
C PRO A 907 1.82 7.50 32.26
N GLU A 908 2.01 7.50 33.58
CA GLU A 908 1.90 8.69 34.44
C GLU A 908 3.03 9.70 34.20
N ASP A 909 4.19 9.23 33.76
CA ASP A 909 5.30 10.10 33.39
C ASP A 909 5.15 10.62 31.95
N LEU A 910 4.56 9.83 31.05
CA LEU A 910 4.27 10.25 29.68
C LEU A 910 3.33 11.47 29.65
N ILE A 911 2.27 11.48 30.45
CA ILE A 911 1.29 12.60 30.46
C ILE A 911 1.89 13.95 30.88
N LYS A 912 3.09 13.94 31.50
CA LYS A 912 3.83 15.16 31.86
C LYS A 912 4.65 15.72 30.69
N ASN A 913 4.81 14.95 29.61
CA ASN A 913 5.59 15.36 28.44
C ASN A 913 4.72 16.19 27.48
N PRO A 914 5.02 17.49 27.28
CA PRO A 914 4.21 18.37 26.44
C PRO A 914 4.41 18.14 24.93
N VAL A 915 5.45 17.38 24.53
CA VAL A 915 5.81 17.18 23.12
C VAL A 915 5.05 15.99 22.50
N SER A 916 4.67 15.01 23.32
CA SER A 916 4.02 13.79 22.84
C SER A 916 2.54 14.02 22.53
N TYR A 917 2.11 13.64 21.32
CA TYR A 917 0.67 13.60 21.00
C TYR A 917 -0.07 12.55 21.81
N THR A 918 0.55 11.39 22.04
CA THR A 918 -0.01 10.32 22.87
C THR A 918 -0.32 10.85 24.28
N ALA A 919 0.56 11.66 24.86
CA ALA A 919 0.37 12.26 26.18
C ALA A 919 -0.89 13.14 26.26
N PHE A 920 -1.20 13.91 25.21
CA PHE A 920 -2.37 14.79 25.17
C PHE A 920 -3.68 14.01 25.30
N TYR A 921 -3.86 12.95 24.49
CA TYR A 921 -5.08 12.14 24.51
C TYR A 921 -5.14 11.17 25.71
N LEU A 922 -3.97 10.67 26.16
CA LEU A 922 -3.90 9.75 27.30
C LEU A 922 -4.24 10.43 28.63
N LYS A 923 -3.99 11.75 28.74
CA LYS A 923 -4.24 12.53 29.95
C LYS A 923 -5.69 12.41 30.41
N ASP A 924 -6.65 12.51 29.49
CA ASP A 924 -8.08 12.42 29.82
C ASP A 924 -8.40 11.05 30.40
N LYS A 925 -7.87 9.96 29.84
CA LYS A 925 -8.15 8.58 30.29
C LYS A 925 -7.47 8.19 31.62
N ILE A 926 -6.41 8.90 32.03
CA ILE A 926 -5.71 8.67 33.32
C ILE A 926 -6.29 9.55 34.43
N THR A 927 -6.77 10.75 34.11
CA THR A 927 -7.28 11.71 35.10
C THR A 927 -8.80 11.61 35.35
N SER A 928 -9.55 10.91 34.48
CA SER A 928 -11.01 10.73 34.52
C SER A 928 -11.57 9.61 35.40
#